data_AF-A0A1C6SRG0-F1
#
_entry.id   AF-A0A1C6SRG0-F1
#
_cell.length_a   1.000
_cell.length_b   1.000
_cell.length_c   1.000
_cell.angle_alpha   90.00
_cell.angle_beta   90.00
_cell.angle_gamma   90.00
#
_symmetry.space_group_name_H-M   'P 1'
#
loop_
_entity.id
_entity.type
_entity.pdbx_description
1 polymer ?
#
loop_
_entity_poly.entity_id
_entity_poly.type
_entity_poly.pdbx_seq_one_letter_code
_entity_poly.pdbx_strand_id
1 'polypeptide(L)'
;MTTTDRTVLYLALGRSRVAATAGQLARLVAAGHPVVAVLAGVPEWRSVDLPDGVTVHRVAADPRQAVQAARKLLQSAGGPLDGAGLVVAGDPEAVPAAWFAQRRRPDLPVRFAPAPDPDRRPAPADVAVVTAFYPAPGDPLAGAAVRESAIALGQRYGRVSVLHTDEWRAPRSSATPLVTVTLDRLARRVDPVTVTDEPEAEVTRVAVPMLVAAREYPVRAAGHLAAARAALPGGRIEAPVVYAFGGVLGGTVATALARPDARLVVVEHSPLLAHALAQPAVRDQYEQVLTRADEVLCVSQYLADALAGHFPEHLAKVRVVPTLVDVDALPTRSTPPTELRRWVHVGPLWEVRGQSVVLESFAELAAQDPTATLTLLDATATSVRQRDRIGVLKLRDRVTFRATSPAPDLATVLADYDLLVHANQGEGHGELLVTAAATGTPVLVAEHPASAEAADRLAGTPGALVEQGTDARELLAGRRRLTTRLVALDPVTARSGLRERHGAATVLPRLLGETAAEPAAVPDDGSEPAAGTARPGTSAKLPDRGERVVLVAINAPRFFPARDLALRAAAAGYGVDVITHDANLWREAARDPRLRIHPIDVAESRRPVLRAEQTLVYRAPGKLLATVRERTRRQEAIWPELGVLTAQRAHGKLAGLIHQKGFEKGYRLVRPRVMWRIVRQHVLPKLDLARTRRVVVAGTNGLTVGWQLARRHPEITVTTSLSGFEETGA
;
A
#
# COMPACT_ATOMS: atom_id res chain seq x y z
N MET A 1 -16.14 45.64 -2.69
CA MET A 1 -16.56 44.24 -2.48
C MET A 1 -15.35 43.47 -2.00
N THR A 2 -15.32 43.12 -0.73
CA THR A 2 -14.30 42.22 -0.16
C THR A 2 -14.45 40.83 -0.80
N THR A 3 -13.38 40.03 -0.79
CA THR A 3 -13.34 38.66 -1.35
C THR A 3 -14.42 37.73 -0.78
N THR A 4 -15.05 38.09 0.34
CA THR A 4 -16.14 37.40 1.02
C THR A 4 -17.50 37.40 0.31
N ASP A 5 -17.80 38.35 -0.60
CA ASP A 5 -19.12 38.45 -1.26
C ASP A 5 -19.28 37.56 -2.52
N ARG A 6 -18.23 36.83 -2.92
CA ARG A 6 -18.23 36.08 -4.18
C ARG A 6 -18.67 34.62 -3.99
N THR A 7 -19.66 34.19 -4.78
CA THR A 7 -20.14 32.80 -4.77
C THR A 7 -19.05 31.83 -5.20
N VAL A 8 -18.85 30.79 -4.39
CA VAL A 8 -17.95 29.67 -4.67
C VAL A 8 -18.74 28.58 -5.39
N LEU A 9 -18.37 28.31 -6.64
CA LEU A 9 -18.89 27.17 -7.40
C LEU A 9 -18.01 25.94 -7.14
N TYR A 10 -18.53 24.99 -6.38
CA TYR A 10 -17.83 23.76 -6.04
C TYR A 10 -18.28 22.60 -6.95
N LEU A 11 -17.35 21.89 -7.55
CA LEU A 11 -17.60 20.75 -8.45
C LEU A 11 -17.05 19.46 -7.82
N ALA A 12 -17.91 18.47 -7.61
CA ALA A 12 -17.53 17.12 -7.19
C ALA A 12 -18.33 16.07 -7.98
N LEU A 13 -17.70 15.54 -9.03
CA LEU A 13 -18.37 14.69 -10.03
C LEU A 13 -17.97 13.21 -9.91
N GLY A 14 -17.16 12.89 -8.91
CA GLY A 14 -16.70 11.56 -8.59
C GLY A 14 -17.44 10.93 -7.42
N ARG A 15 -17.04 9.70 -7.14
CA ARG A 15 -17.41 8.95 -5.92
C ARG A 15 -16.27 8.92 -4.90
N SER A 16 -15.08 9.33 -5.32
CA SER A 16 -13.93 9.53 -4.43
C SER A 16 -14.08 10.86 -3.70
N ARG A 17 -13.52 10.97 -2.50
CA ARG A 17 -13.44 12.24 -1.73
C ARG A 17 -14.79 12.87 -1.33
N VAL A 18 -15.86 12.09 -1.18
CA VAL A 18 -17.16 12.60 -0.70
C VAL A 18 -17.05 13.24 0.69
N ALA A 19 -16.44 12.54 1.66
CA ALA A 19 -16.23 13.07 3.01
C ALA A 19 -15.32 14.31 3.02
N ALA A 20 -14.21 14.28 2.27
CA ALA A 20 -13.31 15.43 2.13
C ALA A 20 -14.01 16.64 1.50
N THR A 21 -14.88 16.41 0.52
CA THR A 21 -15.68 17.47 -0.09
C THR A 21 -16.68 18.05 0.90
N ALA A 22 -17.42 17.23 1.65
CA ALA A 22 -18.36 17.73 2.64
C ALA A 22 -17.67 18.55 3.74
N GLY A 23 -16.53 18.08 4.24
CA GLY A 23 -15.70 18.85 5.18
C GLY A 23 -15.24 20.19 4.61
N GLN A 24 -14.90 20.24 3.31
CA GLN A 24 -14.53 21.49 2.65
C GLN A 24 -15.72 22.43 2.44
N LEU A 25 -16.89 21.90 2.07
CA LEU A 25 -18.13 22.68 1.96
C LEU A 25 -18.51 23.31 3.31
N ALA A 26 -18.41 22.54 4.40
CA ALA A 26 -18.65 23.03 5.77
C ALA A 26 -17.71 24.18 6.14
N ARG A 27 -16.42 24.09 5.77
CA ARG A 27 -15.46 25.17 6.00
C ARG A 27 -15.77 26.43 5.20
N LEU A 28 -16.14 26.28 3.93
CA LEU A 28 -16.48 27.42 3.07
C LEU A 28 -17.71 28.17 3.62
N VAL A 29 -18.74 27.43 4.04
CA VAL A 29 -19.92 28.01 4.70
C VAL A 29 -19.56 28.67 6.03
N ALA A 30 -18.77 28.00 6.87
CA ALA A 30 -18.32 28.55 8.16
C ALA A 30 -17.48 29.83 8.00
N ALA A 31 -16.73 29.96 6.89
CA ALA A 31 -16.00 31.16 6.52
C ALA A 31 -16.90 32.27 5.92
N GLY A 32 -18.21 32.06 5.83
CA GLY A 32 -19.18 33.03 5.33
C GLY A 32 -19.29 33.11 3.81
N HIS A 33 -18.73 32.16 3.06
CA HIS A 33 -18.84 32.17 1.60
C HIS A 33 -20.17 31.58 1.14
N PRO A 34 -20.90 32.23 0.22
CA PRO A 34 -22.04 31.60 -0.45
C PRO A 34 -21.53 30.47 -1.37
N VAL A 35 -22.08 29.26 -1.22
CA VAL A 35 -21.60 28.07 -1.95
C VAL A 35 -22.69 27.48 -2.83
N VAL A 36 -22.35 27.25 -4.10
CA VAL A 36 -23.15 26.45 -5.04
C VAL A 36 -22.36 25.19 -5.40
N ALA A 37 -22.87 24.02 -5.05
CA ALA A 37 -22.21 22.74 -5.27
C ALA A 37 -22.88 21.93 -6.39
N VAL A 38 -22.10 21.47 -7.37
CA VAL A 38 -22.54 20.51 -8.40
C VAL A 38 -21.99 19.14 -8.02
N LEU A 39 -22.88 18.24 -7.59
CA LEU A 39 -22.53 16.95 -7.02
C LEU A 39 -23.01 15.79 -7.89
N ALA A 40 -22.20 14.74 -8.05
CA ALA A 40 -22.64 13.51 -8.71
C ALA A 40 -23.78 12.83 -7.94
N GLY A 41 -24.72 12.22 -8.66
CA GLY A 41 -25.84 11.46 -8.10
C GLY A 41 -25.46 10.09 -7.57
N VAL A 42 -24.31 9.95 -6.91
CA VAL A 42 -23.79 8.67 -6.41
C VAL A 42 -24.30 8.36 -4.98
N PRO A 43 -24.49 7.08 -4.60
CA PRO A 43 -25.03 6.70 -3.30
C PRO A 43 -24.21 7.17 -2.10
N GLU A 44 -22.90 7.35 -2.26
CA GLU A 44 -21.95 7.79 -1.24
C GLU A 44 -22.33 9.16 -0.65
N TRP A 45 -23.02 10.01 -1.42
CA TRP A 45 -23.54 11.30 -0.92
C TRP A 45 -24.74 11.17 0.03
N ARG A 46 -25.31 9.98 0.21
CA ARG A 46 -26.42 9.76 1.16
C ARG A 46 -25.95 9.56 2.60
N SER A 47 -24.68 9.22 2.79
CA SER A 47 -24.10 8.95 4.11
C SER A 47 -23.41 10.17 4.71
N VAL A 48 -23.58 11.36 4.10
CA VAL A 48 -22.90 12.58 4.53
C VAL A 48 -23.88 13.74 4.53
N ASP A 49 -23.96 14.43 5.66
CA ASP A 49 -24.77 15.62 5.82
C ASP A 49 -24.03 16.82 5.22
N LEU A 50 -24.76 17.62 4.44
CA LEU A 50 -24.25 18.86 3.88
C LEU A 50 -24.67 20.02 4.77
N PRO A 51 -23.79 21.01 4.98
CA PRO A 51 -24.11 22.16 5.83
C PRO A 51 -25.25 22.99 5.24
N ASP A 52 -26.06 23.58 6.12
CA ASP A 52 -27.07 24.56 5.74
C ASP A 52 -26.39 25.75 5.05
N GLY A 53 -26.94 26.22 3.92
CA GLY A 53 -26.37 27.31 3.12
C GLY A 53 -25.61 26.89 1.85
N VAL A 54 -25.48 25.59 1.57
CA VAL A 54 -25.00 25.10 0.26
C VAL A 54 -26.16 24.88 -0.68
N THR A 55 -26.17 25.57 -1.83
CA THR A 55 -27.12 25.28 -2.92
C THR A 55 -26.60 24.10 -3.74
N VAL A 56 -27.35 22.99 -3.78
CA VAL A 56 -26.88 21.74 -4.41
C VAL A 56 -27.58 21.46 -5.74
N HIS A 57 -26.80 21.27 -6.80
CA HIS A 57 -27.25 20.72 -8.08
C HIS A 57 -26.72 19.29 -8.24
N ARG A 58 -27.63 18.30 -8.28
CA ARG A 58 -27.26 16.91 -8.52
C ARG A 58 -27.23 16.57 -10.02
N VAL A 59 -26.17 15.90 -10.47
CA VAL A 59 -26.03 15.40 -11.84
C VAL A 59 -26.04 13.87 -11.90
N ALA A 60 -25.94 13.29 -13.09
CA ALA A 60 -25.94 11.84 -13.29
C ALA A 60 -24.88 11.11 -12.45
N ALA A 61 -25.11 9.82 -12.16
CA ALA A 61 -24.18 9.01 -11.38
C ALA A 61 -22.98 8.48 -12.20
N ASP A 62 -23.16 8.22 -13.50
CA ASP A 62 -22.04 7.81 -14.37
C ASP A 62 -21.05 8.98 -14.55
N PRO A 63 -19.73 8.78 -14.32
CA PRO A 63 -18.75 9.86 -14.40
C PRO A 63 -18.73 10.65 -15.71
N ARG A 64 -18.91 9.99 -16.85
CA ARG A 64 -18.89 10.68 -18.16
C ARG A 64 -20.16 11.50 -18.37
N GLN A 65 -21.32 10.95 -17.99
CA GLN A 65 -22.59 11.68 -18.03
C GLN A 65 -22.63 12.83 -17.02
N ALA A 66 -22.07 12.65 -15.82
CA ALA A 66 -21.89 13.70 -14.80
C ALA A 66 -21.11 14.88 -15.37
N VAL A 67 -19.95 14.63 -15.99
CA VAL A 67 -19.14 15.68 -16.63
C VAL A 67 -19.90 16.40 -17.74
N GLN A 68 -20.66 15.67 -18.56
CA GLN A 68 -21.47 16.26 -19.63
C GLN A 68 -22.62 17.12 -19.09
N ALA A 69 -23.33 16.62 -18.08
CA ALA A 69 -24.43 17.33 -17.43
C ALA A 69 -23.94 18.58 -16.70
N ALA A 70 -22.83 18.48 -15.94
CA ALA A 70 -22.18 19.61 -15.30
C ALA A 70 -21.76 20.65 -16.34
N ARG A 71 -21.12 20.23 -17.45
CA ARG A 71 -20.78 21.15 -18.54
C ARG A 71 -22.00 21.85 -19.12
N LYS A 72 -23.11 21.13 -19.36
CA LYS A 72 -24.35 21.74 -19.88
C LYS A 72 -24.93 22.76 -18.90
N LEU A 73 -24.93 22.44 -17.61
CA LEU A 73 -25.36 23.34 -16.53
C LEU A 73 -24.52 24.62 -16.50
N LEU A 74 -23.18 24.49 -16.57
CA LEU A 74 -22.24 25.62 -16.60
C LEU A 74 -22.34 26.47 -17.88
N GLN A 75 -22.98 25.97 -18.94
CA GLN A 75 -23.20 26.69 -20.19
C GLN A 75 -24.56 27.39 -20.26
N SER A 76 -25.49 27.03 -19.37
CA SER A 76 -26.83 27.62 -19.35
C SER A 76 -26.79 29.10 -18.97
N ALA A 77 -27.61 29.92 -19.63
CA ALA A 77 -27.76 31.33 -19.30
C ALA A 77 -28.46 31.48 -17.94
N GLY A 78 -27.90 32.31 -17.05
CA GLY A 78 -28.34 32.38 -15.65
C GLY A 78 -27.91 31.16 -14.82
N GLY A 79 -26.99 30.35 -15.35
CA GLY A 79 -26.47 29.16 -14.68
C GLY A 79 -25.50 29.51 -13.54
N PRO A 80 -25.08 28.50 -12.75
CA PRO A 80 -24.27 28.72 -11.56
C PRO A 80 -22.87 29.28 -11.84
N LEU A 81 -22.41 29.27 -13.10
CA LEU A 81 -21.14 29.88 -13.50
C LEU A 81 -21.22 31.41 -13.62
N ASP A 82 -22.39 31.97 -13.96
CA ASP A 82 -22.52 33.39 -14.27
C ASP A 82 -22.28 34.28 -13.04
N GLY A 83 -22.75 33.80 -11.86
CA GLY A 83 -22.56 34.45 -10.57
C GLY A 83 -21.37 33.94 -9.74
N ALA A 84 -20.58 33.00 -10.26
CA ALA A 84 -19.43 32.47 -9.55
C ALA A 84 -18.27 33.48 -9.56
N GLY A 85 -17.56 33.62 -8.43
CA GLY A 85 -16.29 34.34 -8.36
C GLY A 85 -15.07 33.44 -8.15
N LEU A 86 -15.29 32.14 -7.92
CA LEU A 86 -14.28 31.10 -7.79
C LEU A 86 -14.89 29.75 -8.21
N VAL A 87 -14.15 28.96 -8.98
CA VAL A 87 -14.50 27.56 -9.26
C VAL A 87 -13.55 26.63 -8.52
N VAL A 88 -14.07 25.70 -7.74
CA VAL A 88 -13.27 24.68 -7.03
C VAL A 88 -13.58 23.31 -7.60
N ALA A 89 -12.56 22.58 -8.06
CA ALA A 89 -12.66 21.16 -8.37
C ALA A 89 -12.26 20.33 -7.14
N GLY A 90 -13.20 19.56 -6.60
CA GLY A 90 -13.00 18.76 -5.38
C GLY A 90 -12.51 17.32 -5.61
N ASP A 91 -12.59 16.83 -6.85
CA ASP A 91 -12.17 15.48 -7.23
C ASP A 91 -11.61 15.42 -8.66
N PRO A 92 -10.92 14.32 -9.06
CA PRO A 92 -10.38 14.18 -10.41
C PRO A 92 -11.44 14.28 -11.52
N GLU A 93 -12.64 13.73 -11.29
CA GLU A 93 -13.75 13.76 -12.24
C GLU A 93 -14.33 15.16 -12.49
N ALA A 94 -14.16 16.10 -11.56
CA ALA A 94 -14.56 17.50 -11.70
C ALA A 94 -13.61 18.34 -12.57
N VAL A 95 -12.35 17.91 -12.71
CA VAL A 95 -11.30 18.63 -13.46
C VAL A 95 -11.73 19.02 -14.88
N PRO A 96 -12.37 18.17 -15.70
CA PRO A 96 -12.86 18.57 -17.01
C PRO A 96 -13.86 19.72 -16.95
N ALA A 97 -14.84 19.67 -16.04
CA ALA A 97 -15.87 20.70 -15.91
C ALA A 97 -15.25 22.04 -15.47
N ALA A 98 -14.31 22.00 -14.54
CA ALA A 98 -13.56 23.17 -14.11
C ALA A 98 -12.70 23.77 -15.24
N TRP A 99 -12.05 22.93 -16.04
CA TRP A 99 -11.33 23.38 -17.24
C TRP A 99 -12.25 24.05 -18.27
N PHE A 100 -13.47 23.50 -18.48
CA PHE A 100 -14.46 24.14 -19.35
C PHE A 100 -14.95 25.49 -18.80
N ALA A 101 -15.17 25.58 -17.49
CA ALA A 101 -15.54 26.83 -16.82
C ALA A 101 -14.48 27.92 -17.05
N GLN A 102 -13.20 27.61 -16.81
CA GLN A 102 -12.09 28.54 -17.06
C GLN A 102 -12.04 29.02 -18.52
N ARG A 103 -12.28 28.13 -19.49
CA ARG A 103 -12.24 28.52 -20.91
C ARG A 103 -13.37 29.47 -21.28
N ARG A 104 -14.52 29.37 -20.62
CA ARG A 104 -15.68 30.23 -20.88
C ARG A 104 -15.54 31.58 -20.17
N ARG A 105 -14.96 31.57 -18.97
CA ARG A 105 -14.68 32.75 -18.16
C ARG A 105 -13.21 32.76 -17.74
N PRO A 106 -12.29 33.24 -18.60
CA PRO A 106 -10.86 33.27 -18.32
C PRO A 106 -10.48 34.15 -17.11
N ASP A 107 -11.37 35.07 -16.73
CA ASP A 107 -11.27 35.93 -15.56
C ASP A 107 -11.56 35.19 -14.24
N LEU A 108 -12.23 34.04 -14.28
CA LEU A 108 -12.57 33.29 -13.07
C LEU A 108 -11.41 32.42 -12.61
N PRO A 109 -10.96 32.58 -11.35
CA PRO A 109 -9.97 31.68 -10.78
C PRO A 109 -10.57 30.27 -10.66
N VAL A 110 -9.77 29.28 -11.04
CA VAL A 110 -10.08 27.86 -10.83
C VAL A 110 -9.05 27.29 -9.87
N ARG A 111 -9.50 26.50 -8.89
CA ARG A 111 -8.63 25.89 -7.86
C ARG A 111 -8.98 24.42 -7.63
N PHE A 112 -8.01 23.69 -7.10
CA PHE A 112 -8.23 22.41 -6.44
C PHE A 112 -8.56 22.63 -4.96
N ALA A 113 -9.37 21.77 -4.35
CA ALA A 113 -9.63 21.80 -2.90
C ALA A 113 -8.40 21.32 -2.10
N PRO A 114 -8.19 21.72 -0.84
CA PRO A 114 -8.81 22.86 -0.17
C PRO A 114 -8.40 24.17 -0.86
N ALA A 115 -9.16 25.25 -0.67
CA ALA A 115 -8.87 26.53 -1.32
C ALA A 115 -8.83 27.72 -0.34
N PRO A 116 -7.64 28.09 0.17
CA PRO A 116 -7.34 29.42 0.71
C PRO A 116 -6.16 30.10 -0.04
N ASP A 117 -5.70 31.26 0.45
CA ASP A 117 -4.86 32.32 -0.17
C ASP A 117 -4.01 31.92 -1.40
N PRO A 118 -4.28 32.48 -2.61
CA PRO A 118 -3.55 32.14 -3.85
C PRO A 118 -2.10 32.61 -3.88
N ASP A 119 -1.74 33.61 -3.08
CA ASP A 119 -0.45 34.30 -3.21
C ASP A 119 0.59 33.75 -2.22
N ARG A 120 0.14 33.00 -1.20
CA ARG A 120 1.03 32.38 -0.24
C ARG A 120 1.83 31.26 -0.90
N ARG A 121 3.14 31.25 -0.66
CA ARG A 121 4.06 30.21 -1.11
C ARG A 121 4.77 29.58 0.09
N PRO A 122 5.18 28.30 -0.04
CA PRO A 122 6.02 27.66 0.97
C PRO A 122 7.29 28.46 1.18
N ALA A 123 7.66 28.71 2.43
CA ALA A 123 8.87 29.43 2.75
C ALA A 123 10.02 28.47 3.10
N PRO A 124 11.28 28.95 3.09
CA PRO A 124 12.40 28.17 3.60
C PRO A 124 12.19 27.77 5.06
N ALA A 125 12.67 26.58 5.43
CA ALA A 125 12.50 25.99 6.76
C ALA A 125 13.81 25.40 7.28
N ASP A 126 13.91 25.20 8.60
CA ASP A 126 15.06 24.51 9.22
C ASP A 126 14.97 23.00 8.98
N VAL A 127 13.73 22.47 8.92
CA VAL A 127 13.44 21.08 8.60
C VAL A 127 12.18 20.97 7.74
N ALA A 128 12.24 20.12 6.72
CA ALA A 128 11.09 19.79 5.87
C ALA A 128 10.65 18.34 6.05
N VAL A 129 9.35 18.12 6.24
CA VAL A 129 8.69 16.81 6.26
C VAL A 129 7.99 16.60 4.92
N VAL A 130 8.37 15.58 4.16
CA VAL A 130 7.80 15.28 2.84
C VAL A 130 6.97 14.02 2.93
N THR A 131 5.67 14.10 2.61
CA THR A 131 4.76 12.96 2.77
C THR A 131 3.61 12.96 1.74
N ALA A 132 3.07 11.77 1.49
CA ALA A 132 1.80 11.56 0.78
C ALA A 132 0.64 11.25 1.76
N PHE A 133 0.92 11.18 3.05
CA PHE A 133 -0.02 10.82 4.11
C PHE A 133 0.12 11.84 5.24
N TYR A 134 -0.88 12.72 5.39
CA TYR A 134 -0.93 13.72 6.45
C TYR A 134 -2.39 14.09 6.75
N PRO A 135 -2.76 14.41 8.01
CA PRO A 135 -4.14 14.62 8.39
C PRO A 135 -4.84 15.63 7.51
N ALA A 136 -6.02 15.31 6.99
CA ALA A 136 -6.79 16.15 6.07
C ALA A 136 -8.28 16.17 6.43
N PRO A 137 -9.07 17.13 5.94
CA PRO A 137 -10.44 17.37 6.43
C PRO A 137 -11.40 16.19 6.23
N GLY A 138 -11.16 15.35 5.23
CA GLY A 138 -11.93 14.12 4.97
C GLY A 138 -11.23 12.83 5.37
N ASP A 139 -10.01 12.94 5.89
CA ASP A 139 -9.20 11.82 6.37
C ASP A 139 -8.28 12.32 7.49
N PRO A 140 -8.85 12.64 8.67
CA PRO A 140 -8.10 13.25 9.77
C PRO A 140 -7.07 12.29 10.38
N LEU A 141 -7.17 10.99 10.08
CA LEU A 141 -6.30 9.94 10.61
C LEU A 141 -5.16 9.58 9.66
N ALA A 142 -5.24 9.98 8.39
CA ALA A 142 -4.16 9.73 7.43
C ALA A 142 -2.84 10.35 7.93
N GLY A 143 -1.84 9.52 8.19
CA GLY A 143 -0.51 10.00 8.57
C GLY A 143 -0.46 10.72 9.92
N ALA A 144 -1.28 10.32 10.89
CA ALA A 144 -1.22 10.86 12.26
C ALA A 144 0.20 10.73 12.86
N ALA A 145 0.85 9.57 12.74
CA ALA A 145 2.27 9.42 13.11
C ALA A 145 3.24 10.42 12.41
N VAL A 146 2.93 10.87 11.19
CA VAL A 146 3.72 11.89 10.47
C VAL A 146 3.53 13.27 11.11
N ARG A 147 2.31 13.60 11.51
CA ARG A 147 2.01 14.81 12.28
C ARG A 147 2.73 14.81 13.63
N GLU A 148 2.67 13.69 14.35
CA GLU A 148 3.35 13.56 15.64
C GLU A 148 4.88 13.65 15.50
N SER A 149 5.43 13.12 14.40
CA SER A 149 6.85 13.32 14.07
C SER A 149 7.18 14.79 13.76
N ALA A 150 6.31 15.52 13.06
CA ALA A 150 6.49 16.95 12.79
C ALA A 150 6.48 17.78 14.09
N ILE A 151 5.55 17.48 15.01
CA ILE A 151 5.50 18.08 16.36
C ILE A 151 6.80 17.83 17.12
N ALA A 152 7.26 16.58 17.15
CA ALA A 152 8.49 16.22 17.84
C ALA A 152 9.73 16.91 17.25
N LEU A 153 9.82 17.01 15.91
CA LEU A 153 10.89 17.75 15.24
C LEU A 153 10.88 19.24 15.60
N GLY A 154 9.70 19.84 15.78
CA GLY A 154 9.56 21.24 16.24
C GLY A 154 10.14 21.52 17.62
N GLN A 155 10.42 20.49 18.43
CA GLN A 155 11.12 20.65 19.71
C GLN A 155 12.63 20.93 19.53
N ARG A 156 13.18 20.66 18.34
CA ARG A 156 14.61 20.85 18.01
C ARG A 156 14.85 21.89 16.93
N TYR A 157 13.92 22.01 16.00
CA TYR A 157 14.02 22.91 14.85
C TYR A 157 13.06 24.09 15.04
N GLY A 158 13.51 25.30 14.71
CA GLY A 158 12.70 26.51 14.90
C GLY A 158 11.53 26.58 13.92
N ARG A 159 11.79 26.32 12.63
CA ARG A 159 10.77 26.30 11.58
C ARG A 159 10.63 24.92 10.94
N VAL A 160 9.47 24.30 11.14
CA VAL A 160 9.06 23.05 10.50
C VAL A 160 8.14 23.36 9.32
N SER A 161 8.47 22.78 8.15
CA SER A 161 7.58 22.79 6.98
C SER A 161 7.13 21.37 6.67
N VAL A 162 5.85 21.20 6.34
CA VAL A 162 5.29 19.93 5.86
C VAL A 162 4.88 20.09 4.40
N LEU A 163 5.52 19.36 3.49
CA LEU A 163 5.10 19.20 2.11
C LEU A 163 4.24 17.95 1.98
N HIS A 164 2.93 18.14 2.04
CA HIS A 164 1.94 17.07 1.86
C HIS A 164 1.43 17.04 0.41
N THR A 165 1.77 15.96 -0.29
CA THR A 165 1.25 15.68 -1.63
C THR A 165 -0.01 14.81 -1.55
N ASP A 166 -1.18 15.43 -1.48
CA ASP A 166 -2.49 14.79 -1.25
C ASP A 166 -2.96 14.02 -2.51
N GLU A 167 -2.84 12.69 -2.48
CA GLU A 167 -3.21 11.82 -3.59
C GLU A 167 -4.73 11.70 -3.73
N TRP A 168 -5.32 12.31 -4.78
CA TRP A 168 -6.74 12.07 -5.09
C TRP A 168 -6.87 10.89 -6.00
N ARG A 169 -6.67 9.71 -5.43
CA ARG A 169 -6.80 8.46 -6.16
C ARG A 169 -8.27 8.17 -6.43
N ALA A 170 -8.63 8.09 -7.71
CA ALA A 170 -9.89 7.51 -8.14
C ALA A 170 -9.66 6.30 -9.07
N PRO A 171 -10.53 5.28 -9.02
CA PRO A 171 -10.45 4.17 -9.95
C PRO A 171 -10.70 4.66 -11.38
N ARG A 172 -10.12 3.97 -12.35
CA ARG A 172 -10.39 4.27 -13.76
C ARG A 172 -11.89 4.19 -14.05
N SER A 173 -12.39 5.21 -14.75
CA SER A 173 -13.79 5.36 -15.14
C SER A 173 -13.96 5.64 -16.63
N SER A 174 -15.21 5.72 -17.09
CA SER A 174 -15.58 6.15 -18.44
C SER A 174 -15.05 7.55 -18.78
N ALA A 175 -14.81 8.41 -17.77
CA ALA A 175 -14.28 9.76 -17.92
C ALA A 175 -12.74 9.82 -17.97
N THR A 176 -12.03 8.72 -17.70
CA THR A 176 -10.55 8.72 -17.55
C THR A 176 -9.78 9.48 -18.64
N PRO A 177 -10.01 9.26 -19.96
CA PRO A 177 -9.21 9.95 -20.97
C PRO A 177 -9.43 11.46 -20.95
N LEU A 178 -10.67 11.89 -20.70
CA LEU A 178 -10.99 13.30 -20.58
C LEU A 178 -10.31 13.92 -19.37
N VAL A 179 -10.44 13.30 -18.20
CA VAL A 179 -9.78 13.74 -16.96
C VAL A 179 -8.27 13.86 -17.15
N THR A 180 -7.60 12.85 -17.72
CA THR A 180 -6.15 12.89 -17.95
C THR A 180 -5.72 14.08 -18.81
N VAL A 181 -6.43 14.36 -19.92
CA VAL A 181 -6.08 15.49 -20.81
C VAL A 181 -6.35 16.83 -20.14
N THR A 182 -7.52 16.98 -19.53
CA THR A 182 -7.90 18.25 -18.91
C THR A 182 -7.06 18.53 -17.68
N LEU A 183 -6.62 17.50 -16.95
CA LEU A 183 -5.71 17.67 -15.83
C LEU A 183 -4.37 18.22 -16.27
N ASP A 184 -3.72 17.61 -17.27
CA ASP A 184 -2.46 18.10 -17.83
C ASP A 184 -2.55 19.57 -18.26
N ARG A 185 -3.71 19.97 -18.82
CA ARG A 185 -3.94 21.33 -19.31
C ARG A 185 -4.29 22.32 -18.20
N LEU A 186 -5.10 21.89 -17.23
CA LEU A 186 -5.54 22.72 -16.12
C LEU A 186 -4.43 22.93 -15.09
N ALA A 187 -3.63 21.89 -14.79
CA ALA A 187 -2.50 21.97 -13.86
C ALA A 187 -1.43 23.00 -14.26
N ARG A 188 -1.37 23.42 -15.54
CA ARG A 188 -0.51 24.51 -16.00
C ARG A 188 -1.06 25.91 -15.70
N ARG A 189 -2.32 26.01 -15.30
CA ARG A 189 -3.06 27.27 -15.15
C ARG A 189 -3.71 27.44 -13.77
N VAL A 190 -3.69 26.38 -12.96
CA VAL A 190 -4.29 26.33 -11.64
C VAL A 190 -3.17 26.05 -10.66
N ASP A 191 -3.11 26.85 -9.62
CA ASP A 191 -2.26 26.60 -8.49
C ASP A 191 -2.87 25.46 -7.64
N PRO A 192 -2.22 24.28 -7.56
CA PRO A 192 -2.73 23.17 -6.77
C PRO A 192 -2.35 23.29 -5.29
N VAL A 193 -1.71 24.40 -4.89
CA VAL A 193 -1.08 24.56 -3.59
C VAL A 193 -2.00 25.30 -2.64
N THR A 194 -2.02 24.80 -1.40
CA THR A 194 -2.56 25.50 -0.24
C THR A 194 -1.50 25.51 0.84
N VAL A 195 -1.19 26.68 1.38
CA VAL A 195 -0.28 26.82 2.52
C VAL A 195 -1.08 27.30 3.73
N THR A 196 -1.05 26.52 4.82
CA THR A 196 -1.69 26.86 6.09
C THR A 196 -0.68 26.82 7.23
N ASP A 197 -0.85 27.68 8.23
CA ASP A 197 -0.15 27.51 9.51
C ASP A 197 -1.02 26.62 10.40
N GLU A 198 -0.53 25.43 10.67
CA GLU A 198 -1.08 24.56 11.71
C GLU A 198 -0.26 24.78 13.00
N PRO A 199 -0.79 24.43 14.18
CA PRO A 199 -0.08 24.61 15.45
C PRO A 199 1.33 23.99 15.46
N GLU A 200 1.51 22.90 14.72
CA GLU A 200 2.76 22.16 14.64
C GLU A 200 3.74 22.60 13.54
N ALA A 201 3.27 23.19 12.44
CA ALA A 201 4.09 23.45 11.26
C ALA A 201 3.40 24.35 10.22
N GLU A 202 4.19 24.93 9.31
CA GLU A 202 3.67 25.42 8.04
C GLU A 202 3.37 24.23 7.11
N VAL A 203 2.10 23.98 6.79
CA VAL A 203 1.67 22.85 5.97
C VAL A 203 1.35 23.30 4.54
N THR A 204 2.17 22.85 3.61
CA THR A 204 1.95 22.96 2.16
C THR A 204 1.24 21.72 1.64
N ARG A 205 -0.04 21.85 1.31
CA ARG A 205 -0.85 20.80 0.69
C ARG A 205 -0.86 21.00 -0.82
N VAL A 206 -0.47 19.96 -1.54
CA VAL A 206 -0.44 19.94 -3.00
C VAL A 206 -1.40 18.86 -3.48
N ALA A 207 -2.48 19.27 -4.14
CA ALA A 207 -3.42 18.32 -4.73
C ALA A 207 -2.75 17.50 -5.85
N VAL A 208 -2.82 16.17 -5.77
CA VAL A 208 -2.30 15.25 -6.79
C VAL A 208 -3.44 14.38 -7.35
N PRO A 209 -4.33 14.96 -8.18
CA PRO A 209 -5.42 14.23 -8.81
C PRO A 209 -4.95 13.18 -9.81
N MET A 210 -5.40 11.93 -9.63
CA MET A 210 -4.99 10.85 -10.50
C MET A 210 -5.99 9.70 -10.60
N LEU A 211 -6.14 9.17 -11.81
CA LEU A 211 -6.97 8.01 -12.12
C LEU A 211 -6.08 6.78 -12.36
N VAL A 212 -5.65 6.17 -11.26
CA VAL A 212 -4.64 5.10 -11.23
C VAL A 212 -5.09 3.96 -10.32
N ALA A 213 -4.59 2.75 -10.61
CA ALA A 213 -4.77 1.62 -9.71
C ALA A 213 -3.78 1.69 -8.54
N ALA A 214 -4.16 1.13 -7.39
CA ALA A 214 -3.39 1.24 -6.15
C ALA A 214 -1.91 0.76 -6.28
N ARG A 215 -1.66 -0.25 -7.12
CA ARG A 215 -0.34 -0.88 -7.31
C ARG A 215 0.51 -0.25 -8.42
N GLU A 216 0.05 0.82 -9.08
CA GLU A 216 0.80 1.54 -10.11
C GLU A 216 1.82 2.53 -9.50
N TYR A 217 2.66 2.04 -8.57
CA TYR A 217 3.59 2.86 -7.78
C TYR A 217 4.46 3.82 -8.59
N PRO A 218 5.08 3.43 -9.73
CA PRO A 218 5.92 4.36 -10.49
C PRO A 218 5.13 5.56 -11.06
N VAL A 219 3.89 5.32 -11.50
CA VAL A 219 3.02 6.39 -12.04
C VAL A 219 2.61 7.33 -10.91
N ARG A 220 2.27 6.77 -9.74
CA ARG A 220 1.94 7.53 -8.54
C ARG A 220 3.12 8.43 -8.14
N ALA A 221 4.29 7.84 -7.91
CA ALA A 221 5.48 8.59 -7.51
C ALA A 221 5.87 9.71 -8.50
N ALA A 222 5.77 9.45 -9.81
CA ALA A 222 5.99 10.49 -10.83
C ALA A 222 4.97 11.64 -10.74
N GLY A 223 3.71 11.34 -10.44
CA GLY A 223 2.66 12.34 -10.22
C GLY A 223 2.93 13.21 -8.99
N HIS A 224 3.28 12.59 -7.85
CA HIS A 224 3.68 13.30 -6.62
C HIS A 224 4.88 14.21 -6.87
N LEU A 225 5.92 13.71 -7.56
CA LEU A 225 7.10 14.49 -7.91
C LEU A 225 6.78 15.69 -8.80
N ALA A 226 5.99 15.49 -9.85
CA ALA A 226 5.63 16.56 -10.78
C ALA A 226 4.81 17.65 -10.07
N ALA A 227 3.86 17.26 -9.22
CA ALA A 227 3.03 18.19 -8.46
C ALA A 227 3.86 18.96 -7.43
N ALA A 228 4.69 18.27 -6.64
CA ALA A 228 5.59 18.91 -5.68
C ALA A 228 6.56 19.89 -6.34
N ARG A 229 7.16 19.52 -7.48
CA ARG A 229 8.08 20.41 -8.22
C ARG A 229 7.37 21.67 -8.73
N ALA A 230 6.13 21.55 -9.18
CA ALA A 230 5.36 22.71 -9.65
C ALA A 230 4.92 23.62 -8.48
N ALA A 231 4.68 23.03 -7.31
CA ALA A 231 4.22 23.72 -6.11
C ALA A 231 5.30 24.57 -5.41
N LEU A 232 6.56 24.12 -5.47
CA LEU A 232 7.65 24.73 -4.72
C LEU A 232 8.26 25.91 -5.47
N PRO A 233 8.60 27.02 -4.78
CA PRO A 233 9.39 28.10 -5.35
C PRO A 233 10.72 27.56 -5.90
N GLY A 234 11.05 27.86 -7.16
CA GLY A 234 12.26 27.33 -7.81
C GLY A 234 12.26 25.80 -8.02
N GLY A 235 11.17 25.10 -7.71
CA GLY A 235 11.04 23.65 -7.85
C GLY A 235 11.92 22.84 -6.91
N ARG A 236 12.30 23.39 -5.75
CA ARG A 236 13.15 22.74 -4.75
C ARG A 236 12.60 22.89 -3.33
N ILE A 237 12.97 21.94 -2.48
CA ILE A 237 12.70 22.00 -1.04
C ILE A 237 13.81 22.82 -0.40
N GLU A 238 13.49 24.01 0.09
CA GLU A 238 14.44 24.91 0.76
C GLU A 238 14.54 24.60 2.26
N ALA A 239 15.20 23.48 2.57
CA ALA A 239 15.54 23.10 3.94
C ALA A 239 16.91 22.37 3.99
N PRO A 240 17.71 22.57 5.04
CA PRO A 240 18.96 21.86 5.24
C PRO A 240 18.77 20.41 5.71
N VAL A 241 17.62 20.09 6.32
CA VAL A 241 17.27 18.75 6.77
C VAL A 241 15.90 18.37 6.20
N VAL A 242 15.79 17.16 5.64
CA VAL A 242 14.56 16.66 5.04
C VAL A 242 14.24 15.26 5.59
N TYR A 243 13.07 15.12 6.19
CA TYR A 243 12.49 13.84 6.60
C TYR A 243 11.41 13.43 5.59
N ALA A 244 11.63 12.34 4.87
CA ALA A 244 10.72 11.86 3.83
C ALA A 244 9.99 10.58 4.28
N PHE A 245 8.67 10.64 4.42
CA PHE A 245 7.86 9.52 4.88
C PHE A 245 7.37 8.66 3.70
N GLY A 246 7.70 7.37 3.75
CA GLY A 246 7.49 6.38 2.71
C GLY A 246 8.49 6.53 1.56
N GLY A 247 9.38 5.55 1.36
CA GLY A 247 10.48 5.65 0.39
C GLY A 247 10.02 5.72 -1.07
N VAL A 248 8.95 4.99 -1.42
CA VAL A 248 8.41 4.97 -2.80
C VAL A 248 7.79 6.31 -3.21
N LEU A 249 7.12 7.02 -2.29
CA LEU A 249 6.43 8.27 -2.60
C LEU A 249 7.23 9.46 -2.07
N GLY A 250 7.20 9.70 -0.76
CA GLY A 250 7.91 10.81 -0.12
C GLY A 250 9.41 10.79 -0.40
N GLY A 251 10.04 9.61 -0.28
CA GLY A 251 11.47 9.43 -0.54
C GLY A 251 11.88 9.78 -1.97
N THR A 252 11.04 9.46 -2.96
CA THR A 252 11.28 9.83 -4.36
C THR A 252 11.16 11.33 -4.60
N VAL A 253 10.16 11.98 -4.00
CA VAL A 253 10.00 13.44 -4.08
C VAL A 253 11.21 14.13 -3.44
N ALA A 254 11.57 13.72 -2.23
CA ALA A 254 12.68 14.31 -1.48
C ALA A 254 14.03 14.09 -2.18
N THR A 255 14.29 12.88 -2.69
CA THR A 255 15.51 12.55 -3.45
C THR A 255 15.71 13.48 -4.64
N ALA A 256 14.62 13.84 -5.33
CA ALA A 256 14.69 14.65 -6.53
C ALA A 256 14.68 16.17 -6.27
N LEU A 257 14.04 16.63 -5.18
CA LEU A 257 13.76 18.06 -4.95
C LEU A 257 14.52 18.67 -3.77
N ALA A 258 15.08 17.87 -2.85
CA ALA A 258 15.93 18.38 -1.78
C ALA A 258 17.17 19.07 -2.35
N ARG A 259 17.74 20.00 -1.58
CA ARG A 259 19.02 20.63 -1.92
C ARG A 259 20.11 19.54 -2.01
N PRO A 260 21.13 19.69 -2.86
CA PRO A 260 22.21 18.72 -2.96
C PRO A 260 22.97 18.50 -1.64
N ASP A 261 23.08 19.55 -0.81
CA ASP A 261 23.75 19.58 0.48
C ASP A 261 22.81 19.27 1.67
N ALA A 262 21.51 19.05 1.42
CA ALA A 262 20.57 18.74 2.49
C ALA A 262 20.77 17.31 3.02
N ARG A 263 20.72 17.13 4.34
CA ARG A 263 20.62 15.81 4.98
C ARG A 263 19.23 15.24 4.69
N LEU A 264 19.16 14.10 4.03
CA LEU A 264 17.93 13.38 3.68
C LEU A 264 17.81 12.12 4.53
N VAL A 265 16.81 12.11 5.41
CA VAL A 265 16.39 10.93 6.18
C VAL A 265 15.09 10.41 5.60
N VAL A 266 15.04 9.12 5.27
CA VAL A 266 13.82 8.47 4.78
C VAL A 266 13.22 7.64 5.91
N VAL A 267 11.98 7.88 6.27
CA VAL A 267 11.23 7.08 7.24
C VAL A 267 10.34 6.11 6.47
N GLU A 268 10.72 4.85 6.42
CA GLU A 268 9.97 3.81 5.73
C GLU A 268 8.97 3.15 6.68
N HIS A 269 7.71 3.19 6.26
CA HIS A 269 6.56 2.81 7.06
C HIS A 269 5.54 1.99 6.28
N SER A 270 5.76 1.73 5.00
CA SER A 270 4.79 1.07 4.13
C SER A 270 4.79 -0.43 4.37
N PRO A 271 3.70 -1.02 4.91
CA PRO A 271 3.58 -2.48 5.04
C PRO A 271 3.62 -3.21 3.70
N LEU A 272 3.41 -2.49 2.60
CA LEU A 272 3.41 -3.04 1.25
C LEU A 272 4.78 -2.95 0.57
N LEU A 273 5.83 -2.54 1.29
CA LEU A 273 7.17 -2.34 0.73
C LEU A 273 7.68 -3.59 0.02
N ALA A 274 7.69 -4.76 0.67
CA ALA A 274 8.16 -6.00 0.07
C ALA A 274 7.41 -6.34 -1.23
N HIS A 275 6.09 -6.14 -1.24
CA HIS A 275 5.26 -6.32 -2.45
C HIS A 275 5.57 -5.28 -3.54
N ALA A 276 5.84 -4.04 -3.16
CA ALA A 276 6.19 -2.97 -4.09
C ALA A 276 7.56 -3.23 -4.73
N LEU A 277 8.57 -3.61 -3.94
CA LEU A 277 9.93 -3.92 -4.38
C LEU A 277 10.03 -5.14 -5.29
N ALA A 278 9.05 -6.05 -5.24
CA ALA A 278 8.94 -7.14 -6.22
C ALA A 278 8.74 -6.62 -7.67
N GLN A 279 8.30 -5.36 -7.85
CA GLN A 279 8.25 -4.73 -9.16
C GLN A 279 9.62 -4.14 -9.52
N PRO A 280 10.28 -4.55 -10.62
CA PRO A 280 11.62 -4.08 -10.97
C PRO A 280 11.73 -2.56 -11.06
N ALA A 281 10.73 -1.89 -11.64
CA ALA A 281 10.72 -0.43 -11.77
C ALA A 281 10.67 0.29 -10.41
N VAL A 282 9.97 -0.29 -9.43
CA VAL A 282 9.91 0.26 -8.07
C VAL A 282 11.23 -0.01 -7.35
N ARG A 283 11.81 -1.21 -7.51
CA ARG A 283 13.13 -1.54 -6.97
C ARG A 283 14.18 -0.55 -7.46
N ASP A 284 14.27 -0.32 -8.77
CA ASP A 284 15.24 0.60 -9.38
C ASP A 284 15.07 2.04 -8.84
N GLN A 285 13.81 2.49 -8.71
CA GLN A 285 13.49 3.80 -8.16
C GLN A 285 13.86 3.90 -6.67
N TYR A 286 13.62 2.85 -5.90
CA TYR A 286 13.93 2.81 -4.47
C TYR A 286 15.45 2.76 -4.23
N GLU A 287 16.22 2.11 -5.11
CA GLU A 287 17.69 2.11 -5.06
C GLU A 287 18.27 3.53 -5.21
N GLN A 288 17.64 4.37 -6.04
CA GLN A 288 18.00 5.79 -6.17
C GLN A 288 17.76 6.55 -4.85
N VAL A 289 16.66 6.23 -4.17
CA VAL A 289 16.34 6.79 -2.85
C VAL A 289 17.40 6.37 -1.83
N LEU A 290 17.76 5.08 -1.77
CA LEU A 290 18.81 4.57 -0.86
C LEU A 290 20.20 5.15 -1.15
N THR A 291 20.48 5.41 -2.42
CA THR A 291 21.74 6.02 -2.85
C THR A 291 21.83 7.46 -2.34
N ARG A 292 20.76 8.25 -2.49
CA ARG A 292 20.73 9.67 -2.09
C ARG A 292 20.51 9.88 -0.58
N ALA A 293 19.73 9.03 0.07
CA ALA A 293 19.44 9.16 1.49
C ALA A 293 20.72 9.02 2.32
N ASP A 294 20.85 9.84 3.34
CA ASP A 294 21.91 9.74 4.34
C ASP A 294 21.58 8.59 5.30
N GLU A 295 20.31 8.44 5.67
CA GLU A 295 19.80 7.38 6.54
C GLU A 295 18.40 6.92 6.12
N VAL A 296 18.07 5.66 6.42
CA VAL A 296 16.72 5.10 6.30
C VAL A 296 16.28 4.52 7.64
N LEU A 297 15.19 5.05 8.17
CA LEU A 297 14.58 4.64 9.43
C LEU A 297 13.36 3.77 9.11
N CYS A 298 13.46 2.47 9.38
CA CYS A 298 12.36 1.53 9.26
C CYS A 298 11.56 1.51 10.56
N VAL A 299 10.23 1.59 10.48
CA VAL A 299 9.38 1.56 11.69
C VAL A 299 9.28 0.19 12.37
N SER A 300 9.77 -0.86 11.70
CA SER A 300 9.78 -2.24 12.18
C SER A 300 10.95 -3.02 11.58
N GLN A 301 11.32 -4.12 12.24
CA GLN A 301 12.32 -5.05 11.74
C GLN A 301 11.86 -5.71 10.44
N TYR A 302 10.55 -5.98 10.28
CA TYR A 302 9.97 -6.48 9.02
C TYR A 302 10.38 -5.63 7.80
N LEU A 303 10.36 -4.30 7.93
CA LEU A 303 10.72 -3.40 6.85
C LEU A 303 12.24 -3.34 6.63
N ALA A 304 13.02 -3.41 7.71
CA ALA A 304 14.48 -3.52 7.62
C ALA A 304 14.90 -4.81 6.90
N ASP A 305 14.28 -5.95 7.21
CA ASP A 305 14.52 -7.23 6.55
C ASP A 305 14.11 -7.20 5.07
N ALA A 306 12.98 -6.54 4.76
CA ALA A 306 12.56 -6.34 3.38
C ALA A 306 13.59 -5.54 2.58
N LEU A 307 14.18 -4.49 3.16
CA LEU A 307 15.28 -3.75 2.53
C LEU A 307 16.55 -4.60 2.43
N ALA A 308 16.92 -5.32 3.49
CA ALA A 308 18.08 -6.20 3.53
C ALA A 308 18.06 -7.24 2.40
N GLY A 309 16.90 -7.87 2.19
CA GLY A 309 16.72 -8.89 1.16
C GLY A 309 16.83 -8.35 -0.27
N HIS A 310 16.56 -7.06 -0.50
CA HIS A 310 16.59 -6.45 -1.85
C HIS A 310 17.85 -5.62 -2.13
N PHE A 311 18.45 -5.05 -1.08
CA PHE A 311 19.53 -4.05 -1.13
C PHE A 311 20.57 -4.24 -0.02
N PRO A 312 21.23 -5.41 0.07
CA PRO A 312 22.20 -5.70 1.14
C PRO A 312 23.36 -4.69 1.20
N GLU A 313 23.72 -4.07 0.07
CA GLU A 313 24.75 -3.05 -0.05
C GLU A 313 24.43 -1.72 0.66
N HIS A 314 23.17 -1.46 0.97
CA HIS A 314 22.72 -0.21 1.59
C HIS A 314 22.43 -0.34 3.10
N LEU A 315 22.66 -1.51 3.70
CA LEU A 315 22.29 -1.81 5.09
C LEU A 315 22.95 -0.93 6.14
N ALA A 316 24.15 -0.41 5.87
CA ALA A 316 24.84 0.49 6.78
C ALA A 316 24.07 1.78 7.09
N LYS A 317 23.08 2.14 6.25
CA LYS A 317 22.22 3.32 6.43
C LYS A 317 20.88 3.00 7.09
N VAL A 318 20.56 1.73 7.32
CA VAL A 318 19.24 1.30 7.78
C VAL A 318 19.23 1.14 9.29
N ARG A 319 18.26 1.76 9.96
CA ARG A 319 18.02 1.60 11.41
C ARG A 319 16.54 1.34 11.68
N VAL A 320 16.24 0.66 12.79
CA VAL A 320 14.85 0.46 13.22
C VAL A 320 14.48 1.48 14.29
N VAL A 321 13.43 2.26 14.04
CA VAL A 321 12.92 3.30 14.96
C VAL A 321 11.40 3.17 15.05
N PRO A 322 10.82 2.86 16.23
CA PRO A 322 9.38 2.65 16.34
C PRO A 322 8.58 3.90 15.95
N THR A 323 7.38 3.70 15.45
CA THR A 323 6.42 4.77 15.14
C THR A 323 6.16 5.62 16.39
N LEU A 324 6.18 6.95 16.22
CA LEU A 324 5.85 7.90 17.28
C LEU A 324 4.33 7.96 17.47
N VAL A 325 3.88 7.85 18.72
CA VAL A 325 2.46 7.97 19.11
C VAL A 325 2.36 8.85 20.35
N ASP A 326 1.52 9.88 20.31
CA ASP A 326 1.17 10.66 21.50
C ASP A 326 0.15 9.88 22.35
N VAL A 327 0.67 8.95 23.15
CA VAL A 327 -0.13 8.13 24.05
C VAL A 327 -0.93 8.99 25.04
N ASP A 328 -0.41 10.16 25.43
CA ASP A 328 -1.05 11.01 26.44
C ASP A 328 -2.25 11.77 25.89
N ALA A 329 -2.24 12.13 24.62
CA ALA A 329 -3.42 12.69 23.94
C ALA A 329 -4.56 11.66 23.76
N LEU A 330 -4.27 10.36 23.78
CA LEU A 330 -5.28 9.33 23.58
C LEU A 330 -6.22 9.21 24.80
N PRO A 331 -7.54 9.17 24.60
CA PRO A 331 -8.48 8.92 25.68
C PRO A 331 -8.26 7.53 26.27
N THR A 332 -8.54 7.38 27.56
CA THR A 332 -8.61 6.06 28.21
C THR A 332 -10.07 5.75 28.47
N ARG A 333 -10.49 4.51 28.18
CA ARG A 333 -11.85 4.07 28.52
C ARG A 333 -12.11 4.22 30.02
N SER A 334 -13.29 4.70 30.38
CA SER A 334 -13.69 4.89 31.78
C SER A 334 -13.99 3.58 32.51
N THR A 335 -14.51 2.58 31.80
CA THR A 335 -14.92 1.28 32.35
C THR A 335 -14.35 0.14 31.53
N PRO A 336 -13.54 -0.77 32.11
CA PRO A 336 -13.05 -1.97 31.44
C PRO A 336 -14.20 -2.81 30.83
N PRO A 337 -13.96 -3.51 29.70
CA PRO A 337 -14.96 -4.40 29.15
C PRO A 337 -15.11 -5.62 30.06
N THR A 338 -16.36 -5.99 30.39
CA THR A 338 -16.67 -7.21 31.15
C THR A 338 -16.91 -8.42 30.23
N GLU A 339 -17.21 -8.15 28.96
CA GLU A 339 -17.47 -9.14 27.93
C GLU A 339 -16.90 -8.65 26.59
N LEU A 340 -16.64 -9.57 25.64
CA LEU A 340 -16.05 -9.27 24.33
C LEU A 340 -17.05 -9.52 23.19
N ARG A 341 -18.16 -8.77 23.19
CA ARG A 341 -19.31 -8.96 22.27
C ARG A 341 -19.41 -7.90 21.18
N ARG A 342 -19.01 -6.67 21.46
CA ARG A 342 -19.05 -5.55 20.51
C ARG A 342 -17.69 -5.38 19.85
N TRP A 343 -17.54 -5.99 18.68
CA TRP A 343 -16.30 -5.96 17.90
C TRP A 343 -16.26 -4.72 17.01
N VAL A 344 -15.06 -4.20 16.81
CA VAL A 344 -14.77 -3.17 15.81
C VAL A 344 -13.62 -3.61 14.93
N HIS A 345 -13.72 -3.33 13.64
CA HIS A 345 -12.65 -3.49 12.65
C HIS A 345 -12.46 -2.16 11.92
N VAL A 346 -11.20 -1.79 11.67
CA VAL A 346 -10.86 -0.54 10.98
C VAL A 346 -10.23 -0.87 9.63
N GLY A 347 -10.80 -0.33 8.56
CA GLY A 347 -10.30 -0.47 7.20
C GLY A 347 -10.93 -1.63 6.41
N PRO A 348 -10.34 -2.01 5.26
CA PRO A 348 -10.92 -3.01 4.36
C PRO A 348 -10.85 -4.43 4.90
N LEU A 349 -11.89 -5.23 4.71
CA LEU A 349 -11.81 -6.68 4.97
C LEU A 349 -10.98 -7.38 3.88
N TRP A 350 -9.74 -7.77 4.20
CA TRP A 350 -8.88 -8.54 3.28
C TRP A 350 -9.31 -10.00 3.20
N GLU A 351 -9.08 -10.60 2.03
CA GLU A 351 -9.45 -11.98 1.74
C GLU A 351 -8.22 -12.87 1.56
N VAL A 352 -8.23 -14.01 2.24
CA VAL A 352 -7.34 -15.14 1.94
C VAL A 352 -8.24 -16.26 1.44
N ARG A 353 -7.96 -16.79 0.25
CA ARG A 353 -8.79 -17.81 -0.43
C ARG A 353 -10.27 -17.40 -0.59
N GLY A 354 -10.54 -16.09 -0.67
CA GLY A 354 -11.88 -15.55 -0.88
C GLY A 354 -12.74 -15.45 0.37
N GLN A 355 -12.15 -15.62 1.56
CA GLN A 355 -12.81 -15.46 2.85
C GLN A 355 -12.04 -14.43 3.69
N SER A 356 -12.77 -13.67 4.50
CA SER A 356 -12.18 -12.76 5.49
C SER A 356 -12.17 -13.43 6.85
N VAL A 357 -10.99 -13.60 7.45
CA VAL A 357 -10.83 -14.26 8.76
C VAL A 357 -11.66 -13.57 9.85
N VAL A 358 -11.76 -12.24 9.81
CA VAL A 358 -12.59 -11.45 10.74
C VAL A 358 -14.08 -11.73 10.54
N LEU A 359 -14.56 -11.76 9.30
CA LEU A 359 -15.97 -12.00 9.03
C LEU A 359 -16.38 -13.42 9.38
N GLU A 360 -15.56 -14.42 9.05
CA GLU A 360 -15.86 -15.83 9.36
C GLU A 360 -15.78 -16.10 10.87
N SER A 361 -14.81 -15.53 11.59
CA SER A 361 -14.76 -15.64 13.07
C SER A 361 -15.95 -14.97 13.74
N PHE A 362 -16.37 -13.80 13.24
CA PHE A 362 -17.56 -13.14 13.76
C PHE A 362 -18.85 -13.94 13.47
N ALA A 363 -18.95 -14.59 12.31
CA ALA A 363 -20.09 -15.46 12.00
C ALA A 363 -20.21 -16.62 13.00
N GLU A 364 -19.09 -17.26 13.33
CA GLU A 364 -19.05 -18.32 14.34
C GLU A 364 -19.38 -17.82 15.75
N LEU A 365 -18.96 -16.59 16.13
CA LEU A 365 -19.38 -15.96 17.38
C LEU A 365 -20.89 -15.66 17.39
N ALA A 366 -21.41 -15.04 16.33
CA ALA A 366 -22.81 -14.64 16.25
C ALA A 366 -23.77 -15.85 16.28
N ALA A 367 -23.31 -17.02 15.83
CA ALA A 367 -24.06 -18.27 15.96
C ALA A 367 -24.15 -18.77 17.42
N GLN A 368 -23.19 -18.41 18.27
CA GLN A 368 -23.13 -18.79 19.69
C GLN A 368 -23.74 -17.72 20.60
N ASP A 369 -23.67 -16.45 20.19
CA ASP A 369 -24.09 -15.29 20.97
C ASP A 369 -24.95 -14.34 20.11
N PRO A 370 -26.28 -14.39 20.26
CA PRO A 370 -27.20 -13.53 19.52
C PRO A 370 -27.04 -12.04 19.83
N THR A 371 -26.25 -11.66 20.84
CA THR A 371 -26.01 -10.28 21.26
C THR A 371 -24.68 -9.70 20.78
N ALA A 372 -23.81 -10.50 20.13
CA ALA A 372 -22.56 -10.05 19.53
C ALA A 372 -22.72 -9.22 18.24
N THR A 373 -22.06 -8.06 18.14
CA THR A 373 -22.15 -7.12 17.00
C THR A 373 -20.78 -6.82 16.42
N LEU A 374 -20.69 -6.60 15.11
CA LEU A 374 -19.46 -6.16 14.43
C LEU A 374 -19.68 -4.80 13.79
N THR A 375 -18.81 -3.84 14.08
CA THR A 375 -18.76 -2.56 13.37
C THR A 375 -17.55 -2.51 12.46
N LEU A 376 -17.79 -2.19 11.18
CA LEU A 376 -16.75 -1.95 10.18
C LEU A 376 -16.60 -0.43 9.99
N LEU A 377 -15.48 0.11 10.48
CA LEU A 377 -15.08 1.49 10.25
C LEU A 377 -14.40 1.61 8.88
N ASP A 378 -14.83 2.59 8.08
CA ASP A 378 -14.51 2.75 6.64
C ASP A 378 -15.33 1.85 5.69
N ALA A 379 -16.64 2.11 5.69
CA ALA A 379 -17.63 1.47 4.82
C ALA A 379 -17.29 1.53 3.31
N THR A 380 -16.50 2.52 2.89
CA THR A 380 -16.16 2.76 1.48
C THR A 380 -15.11 1.78 0.96
N ALA A 381 -14.27 1.24 1.85
CA ALA A 381 -13.25 0.25 1.52
C ALA A 381 -13.77 -1.19 1.47
N THR A 382 -14.98 -1.47 2.00
CA THR A 382 -15.55 -2.83 2.00
C THR A 382 -16.08 -3.21 0.60
N SER A 383 -15.54 -4.30 0.03
CA SER A 383 -15.90 -4.77 -1.31
C SER A 383 -17.34 -5.25 -1.40
N VAL A 384 -17.94 -5.19 -2.61
CA VAL A 384 -19.28 -5.76 -2.89
C VAL A 384 -19.34 -7.23 -2.48
N ARG A 385 -18.27 -7.99 -2.76
CA ARG A 385 -18.15 -9.40 -2.38
C ARG A 385 -18.28 -9.62 -0.87
N GLN A 386 -17.70 -8.75 -0.05
CA GLN A 386 -17.82 -8.84 1.41
C GLN A 386 -19.25 -8.52 1.88
N ARG A 387 -19.91 -7.54 1.26
CA ARG A 387 -21.33 -7.25 1.54
C ARG A 387 -22.23 -8.42 1.17
N ASP A 388 -21.98 -9.07 0.04
CA ASP A 388 -22.70 -10.28 -0.38
C ASP A 388 -22.44 -11.42 0.59
N ARG A 389 -21.19 -11.61 1.04
CA ARG A 389 -20.82 -12.63 2.02
C ARG A 389 -21.52 -12.41 3.36
N ILE A 390 -21.61 -11.17 3.86
CA ILE A 390 -22.41 -10.81 5.05
C ILE A 390 -23.88 -11.24 4.87
N GLY A 391 -24.44 -11.04 3.67
CA GLY A 391 -25.78 -11.51 3.32
C GLY A 391 -25.93 -13.02 3.36
N VAL A 392 -24.99 -13.75 2.75
CA VAL A 392 -24.96 -15.23 2.75
C VAL A 392 -24.83 -15.80 4.17
N LEU A 393 -24.04 -15.14 5.02
CA LEU A 393 -23.86 -15.51 6.44
C LEU A 393 -25.04 -15.07 7.32
N LYS A 394 -26.06 -14.39 6.77
CA LYS A 394 -27.24 -13.86 7.49
C LYS A 394 -26.86 -12.89 8.63
N LEU A 395 -25.81 -12.09 8.42
CA LEU A 395 -25.27 -11.17 9.43
C LEU A 395 -25.68 -9.71 9.22
N ARG A 396 -26.63 -9.42 8.31
CA ARG A 396 -27.00 -8.04 7.96
C ARG A 396 -27.45 -7.19 9.15
N ASP A 397 -28.14 -7.82 10.11
CA ASP A 397 -28.64 -7.13 11.32
C ASP A 397 -27.58 -7.06 12.43
N ARG A 398 -26.41 -7.66 12.21
CA ARG A 398 -25.32 -7.79 13.21
C ARG A 398 -24.05 -7.05 12.80
N VAL A 399 -23.90 -6.73 11.52
CA VAL A 399 -22.75 -6.02 10.96
C VAL A 399 -23.17 -4.61 10.56
N THR A 400 -22.60 -3.62 11.22
CA THR A 400 -22.87 -2.21 10.92
C THR A 400 -21.67 -1.58 10.20
N PHE A 401 -21.96 -0.67 9.29
CA PHE A 401 -20.96 0.09 8.55
C PHE A 401 -20.98 1.53 9.06
N ARG A 402 -19.84 2.03 9.53
CA ARG A 402 -19.71 3.40 10.02
C ARG A 402 -18.60 4.12 9.25
N ALA A 403 -18.89 5.34 8.79
CA ALA A 403 -17.87 6.20 8.20
C ALA A 403 -16.94 6.74 9.30
N THR A 404 -15.67 6.91 8.97
CA THR A 404 -14.64 7.44 9.88
C THR A 404 -14.63 8.98 9.97
N SER A 405 -15.40 9.68 9.13
CA SER A 405 -15.41 11.15 9.05
C SER A 405 -16.83 11.73 9.03
N PRO A 406 -17.10 12.87 9.69
CA PRO A 406 -16.28 13.56 10.69
C PRO A 406 -16.73 13.13 12.09
N ALA A 407 -16.53 11.85 12.42
CA ALA A 407 -16.83 11.31 13.75
C ALA A 407 -15.64 11.58 14.70
N PRO A 408 -15.83 11.58 16.04
CA PRO A 408 -14.77 11.84 17.03
C PRO A 408 -13.53 10.96 16.79
N ASP A 409 -12.39 11.45 17.29
CA ASP A 409 -11.09 10.76 17.32
C ASP A 409 -11.26 9.24 17.35
N LEU A 410 -10.63 8.53 16.41
CA LEU A 410 -10.69 7.06 16.30
C LEU A 410 -10.46 6.38 17.65
N ALA A 411 -9.59 6.95 18.48
CA ALA A 411 -9.34 6.45 19.82
C ALA A 411 -10.58 6.50 20.73
N THR A 412 -11.40 7.55 20.63
CA THR A 412 -12.70 7.64 21.31
C THR A 412 -13.64 6.55 20.82
N VAL A 413 -13.71 6.34 19.50
CA VAL A 413 -14.54 5.28 18.91
C VAL A 413 -14.07 3.91 19.40
N LEU A 414 -12.77 3.63 19.42
CA LEU A 414 -12.21 2.36 19.88
C LEU A 414 -12.55 2.08 21.36
N ALA A 415 -12.58 3.11 22.20
CA ALA A 415 -12.92 3.00 23.62
C ALA A 415 -14.38 2.58 23.88
N ASP A 416 -15.30 2.86 22.94
CA ASP A 416 -16.72 2.49 23.04
C ASP A 416 -16.97 0.99 22.79
N TYR A 417 -16.02 0.30 22.15
CA TYR A 417 -16.11 -1.12 21.80
C TYR A 417 -15.40 -2.01 22.82
N ASP A 418 -15.73 -3.30 22.77
CA ASP A 418 -15.17 -4.28 23.69
C ASP A 418 -13.89 -4.91 23.14
N LEU A 419 -13.73 -4.95 21.82
CA LEU A 419 -12.66 -5.66 21.15
C LEU A 419 -12.35 -5.04 19.79
N LEU A 420 -11.10 -4.65 19.57
CA LEU A 420 -10.56 -4.41 18.24
C LEU A 420 -10.21 -5.77 17.63
N VAL A 421 -10.74 -6.07 16.44
CA VAL A 421 -10.32 -7.22 15.64
C VAL A 421 -9.64 -6.72 14.36
N HIS A 422 -8.32 -6.86 14.32
CA HIS A 422 -7.51 -6.47 13.17
C HIS A 422 -7.47 -7.61 12.15
N ALA A 423 -7.87 -7.30 10.90
CA ALA A 423 -7.79 -8.27 9.82
C ALA A 423 -6.33 -8.45 9.39
N ASN A 424 -6.04 -9.51 8.64
CA ASN A 424 -4.73 -9.86 8.06
C ASN A 424 -4.28 -8.83 7.00
N GLN A 425 -4.30 -7.55 7.37
CA GLN A 425 -3.75 -6.45 6.64
C GLN A 425 -2.34 -6.25 7.17
N GLY A 426 -1.38 -6.01 6.28
CA GLY A 426 -0.14 -5.41 6.73
C GLY A 426 -0.46 -4.04 7.34
N GLU A 427 -0.49 -3.96 8.66
CA GLU A 427 -0.39 -2.72 9.40
C GLU A 427 1.04 -2.64 9.89
N GLY A 428 1.90 -2.04 9.07
CA GLY A 428 3.35 -2.00 9.31
C GLY A 428 3.73 -1.03 10.41
N HIS A 429 2.78 -0.20 10.86
CA HIS A 429 2.97 0.93 11.76
C HIS A 429 2.68 0.60 13.22
N GLY A 430 1.85 -0.42 13.46
CA GLY A 430 1.30 -0.75 14.78
C GLY A 430 0.48 0.38 15.44
N GLU A 431 0.25 1.50 14.76
CA GLU A 431 -0.37 2.71 15.32
C GLU A 431 -1.80 2.44 15.77
N LEU A 432 -2.59 1.70 15.00
CA LEU A 432 -3.95 1.31 15.39
C LEU A 432 -3.92 0.35 16.57
N LEU A 433 -3.00 -0.63 16.56
CA LEU A 433 -2.87 -1.59 17.66
C LEU A 433 -2.40 -0.91 18.96
N VAL A 434 -1.44 0.01 18.87
CA VAL A 434 -0.95 0.85 19.98
C VAL A 434 -2.09 1.75 20.48
N THR A 435 -2.86 2.37 19.58
CA THR A 435 -4.00 3.21 19.94
C THR A 435 -5.07 2.40 20.69
N ALA A 436 -5.41 1.20 20.21
CA ALA A 436 -6.35 0.32 20.90
C ALA A 436 -5.84 -0.10 22.28
N ALA A 437 -4.57 -0.50 22.39
CA ALA A 437 -3.97 -0.85 23.68
C ALA A 437 -3.96 0.36 24.65
N ALA A 438 -3.60 1.56 24.17
CA ALA A 438 -3.54 2.79 24.96
C ALA A 438 -4.91 3.30 25.43
N THR A 439 -5.97 3.00 24.67
CA THR A 439 -7.37 3.31 25.03
C THR A 439 -7.95 2.26 25.99
N GLY A 440 -7.25 1.15 26.23
CA GLY A 440 -7.72 0.04 27.05
C GLY A 440 -8.66 -0.90 26.31
N THR A 441 -8.65 -0.92 24.97
CA THR A 441 -9.45 -1.83 24.17
C THR A 441 -8.64 -3.09 23.86
N PRO A 442 -9.07 -4.29 24.33
CA PRO A 442 -8.46 -5.55 23.97
C PRO A 442 -8.34 -5.73 22.46
N VAL A 443 -7.29 -6.43 22.03
CA VAL A 443 -6.93 -6.56 20.60
C VAL A 443 -6.83 -8.04 20.20
N LEU A 444 -7.50 -8.41 19.11
CA LEU A 444 -7.30 -9.65 18.38
C LEU A 444 -6.70 -9.36 17.02
N VAL A 445 -5.57 -9.97 16.71
CA VAL A 445 -4.86 -9.76 15.44
C VAL A 445 -4.88 -11.04 14.62
N ALA A 446 -5.40 -10.95 13.39
CA ALA A 446 -5.17 -12.00 12.41
C ALA A 446 -3.70 -11.94 11.94
N GLU A 447 -2.98 -13.04 12.09
CA GLU A 447 -1.52 -13.06 11.92
C GLU A 447 -1.09 -12.66 10.50
N HIS A 448 -0.16 -11.71 10.42
CA HIS A 448 0.48 -11.24 9.19
C HIS A 448 1.94 -10.89 9.49
N PRO A 449 2.92 -11.22 8.63
CA PRO A 449 4.33 -10.93 8.87
C PRO A 449 4.63 -9.46 9.20
N ALA A 450 3.94 -8.51 8.54
CA ALA A 450 4.17 -7.09 8.76
C ALA A 450 3.60 -6.55 10.09
N SER A 451 2.70 -7.27 10.76
CA SER A 451 2.10 -6.85 12.04
C SER A 451 2.45 -7.77 13.21
N ALA A 452 3.08 -8.93 12.96
CA ALA A 452 3.46 -9.91 13.99
C ALA A 452 4.36 -9.29 15.06
N GLU A 453 5.42 -8.57 14.66
CA GLU A 453 6.34 -7.89 15.59
C GLU A 453 5.61 -6.88 16.49
N ALA A 454 4.69 -6.08 15.92
CA ALA A 454 3.92 -5.11 16.68
C ALA A 454 2.96 -5.81 17.65
N ALA A 455 2.28 -6.87 17.20
CA ALA A 455 1.37 -7.65 18.03
C ALA A 455 2.09 -8.37 19.17
N ASP A 456 3.27 -8.96 18.92
CA ASP A 456 4.10 -9.63 19.94
C ASP A 456 4.58 -8.63 21.00
N ARG A 457 5.09 -7.48 20.56
CA ARG A 457 5.53 -6.41 21.49
C ARG A 457 4.38 -5.87 22.33
N LEU A 458 3.19 -5.74 21.75
CA LEU A 458 2.01 -5.33 22.50
C LEU A 458 1.51 -6.42 23.44
N ALA A 459 1.55 -7.69 23.05
CA ALA A 459 1.22 -8.82 23.92
C ALA A 459 2.17 -8.92 25.13
N GLY A 460 3.44 -8.53 24.96
CA GLY A 460 4.42 -8.41 26.03
C GLY A 460 4.31 -7.14 26.87
N THR A 461 3.40 -6.21 26.56
CA THR A 461 3.21 -4.96 27.30
C THR A 461 2.35 -5.22 28.55
N PRO A 462 2.86 -5.02 29.78
CA PRO A 462 2.06 -5.22 30.98
C PRO A 462 0.79 -4.37 30.97
N GLY A 463 -0.34 -4.96 31.36
CA GLY A 463 -1.65 -4.31 31.38
C GLY A 463 -2.38 -4.26 30.02
N ALA A 464 -1.71 -4.54 28.90
CA ALA A 464 -2.35 -4.67 27.60
C ALA A 464 -2.87 -6.11 27.39
N LEU A 465 -3.99 -6.25 26.69
CA LEU A 465 -4.57 -7.55 26.34
C LEU A 465 -4.60 -7.74 24.83
N VAL A 466 -3.64 -8.51 24.32
CA VAL A 466 -3.50 -8.81 22.89
C VAL A 466 -3.39 -10.33 22.68
N GLU A 467 -4.07 -10.82 21.65
CA GLU A 467 -4.02 -12.21 21.18
C GLU A 467 -3.95 -12.26 19.66
N GLN A 468 -3.38 -13.36 19.14
CA GLN A 468 -3.20 -13.57 17.70
C GLN A 468 -3.83 -14.90 17.26
N GLY A 469 -4.14 -15.00 15.96
CA GLY A 469 -4.59 -16.23 15.33
C GLY A 469 -4.45 -16.21 13.81
N THR A 470 -4.15 -17.34 13.21
CA THR A 470 -3.96 -17.47 11.75
C THR A 470 -5.27 -17.64 10.99
N ASP A 471 -6.30 -18.17 11.65
CA ASP A 471 -7.62 -18.44 11.10
C ASP A 471 -8.77 -18.07 12.05
N ALA A 472 -10.00 -18.31 11.59
CA ALA A 472 -11.20 -17.91 12.32
C ALA A 472 -11.35 -18.64 13.67
N ARG A 473 -10.94 -19.90 13.73
CA ARG A 473 -11.04 -20.72 14.95
C ARG A 473 -9.99 -20.28 15.96
N GLU A 474 -8.78 -20.01 15.51
CA GLU A 474 -7.70 -19.51 16.36
C GLU A 474 -8.00 -18.11 16.90
N LEU A 475 -8.57 -17.21 16.09
CA LEU A 475 -9.04 -15.92 16.59
C LEU A 475 -10.09 -16.08 17.69
N LEU A 476 -11.05 -17.00 17.54
CA LEU A 476 -12.04 -17.25 18.58
C LEU A 476 -11.46 -17.90 19.83
N ALA A 477 -10.46 -18.77 19.67
CA ALA A 477 -9.71 -19.29 20.81
C ALA A 477 -8.95 -18.16 21.54
N GLY A 478 -8.32 -17.25 20.79
CA GLY A 478 -7.71 -16.02 21.32
C GLY A 478 -8.71 -15.17 22.08
N ARG A 479 -9.90 -14.92 21.53
CA ARG A 479 -10.98 -14.21 22.24
C ARG A 479 -11.33 -14.84 23.58
N ARG A 480 -11.42 -16.17 23.63
CA ARG A 480 -11.71 -16.91 24.88
C ARG A 480 -10.59 -16.67 25.90
N ARG A 481 -9.32 -16.73 25.47
CA ARG A 481 -8.16 -16.40 26.32
C ARG A 481 -8.15 -14.94 26.79
N LEU A 482 -8.56 -13.99 25.94
CA LEU A 482 -8.75 -12.60 26.36
C LEU A 482 -9.85 -12.50 27.42
N THR A 483 -10.97 -13.19 27.21
CA THR A 483 -12.13 -13.18 28.13
C THR A 483 -11.72 -13.64 29.53
N THR A 484 -10.93 -14.71 29.64
CA THR A 484 -10.44 -15.21 30.95
C THR A 484 -9.44 -14.27 31.62
N ARG A 485 -8.85 -13.33 30.87
CA ARG A 485 -7.82 -12.40 31.35
C ARG A 485 -8.31 -10.95 31.44
N LEU A 486 -9.61 -10.68 31.23
CA LEU A 486 -10.16 -9.31 31.27
C LEU A 486 -9.84 -8.57 32.56
N VAL A 487 -9.78 -9.27 33.70
CA VAL A 487 -9.43 -8.70 35.01
C VAL A 487 -7.98 -8.19 35.04
N ALA A 488 -7.11 -8.69 34.17
CA ALA A 488 -5.71 -8.25 34.05
C ALA A 488 -5.54 -7.05 33.10
N LEU A 489 -6.62 -6.54 32.48
CA LEU A 489 -6.57 -5.31 31.70
C LEU A 489 -6.29 -4.14 32.64
N ASP A 490 -5.15 -3.50 32.44
CA ASP A 490 -4.73 -2.32 33.19
C ASP A 490 -4.23 -1.25 32.20
N PRO A 491 -5.14 -0.36 31.75
CA PRO A 491 -4.79 0.70 30.81
C PRO A 491 -3.73 1.66 31.36
N VAL A 492 -3.62 1.84 32.67
CA VAL A 492 -2.62 2.77 33.27
C VAL A 492 -1.22 2.20 33.08
N THR A 493 -1.01 0.94 33.46
CA THR A 493 0.27 0.25 33.27
C THR A 493 0.59 0.10 31.78
N ALA A 494 -0.40 -0.27 30.96
CA ALA A 494 -0.22 -0.38 29.51
C ALA A 494 0.28 0.94 28.90
N ARG A 495 -0.37 2.06 29.22
CA ARG A 495 0.02 3.39 28.73
C ARG A 495 1.44 3.77 29.16
N SER A 496 1.86 3.42 30.38
CA SER A 496 3.26 3.66 30.80
C SER A 496 4.26 2.96 29.88
N GLY A 497 4.07 1.65 29.64
CA GLY A 497 4.94 0.88 28.77
C GLY A 497 4.88 1.35 27.30
N LEU A 498 3.72 1.81 26.83
CA LEU A 498 3.58 2.37 25.48
C LEU A 498 4.29 3.71 25.34
N ARG A 499 4.20 4.62 26.33
CA ARG A 499 4.94 5.90 26.33
C ARG A 499 6.44 5.70 26.29
N GLU A 500 6.96 4.77 27.06
CA GLU A 500 8.39 4.47 27.10
C GLU A 500 8.92 3.99 25.74
N ARG A 501 8.07 3.38 24.91
CA ARG A 501 8.44 2.86 23.58
C ARG A 501 8.15 3.82 22.43
N HIS A 502 6.97 4.41 22.42
CA HIS A 502 6.41 5.18 21.30
C HIS A 502 6.34 6.69 21.56
N GLY A 503 6.53 7.12 22.81
CA GLY A 503 6.47 8.52 23.18
C GLY A 503 7.63 9.35 22.61
N ALA A 504 7.38 10.63 22.41
CA ALA A 504 8.36 11.54 21.80
C ALA A 504 9.71 11.57 22.55
N ALA A 505 9.70 11.46 23.88
CA ALA A 505 10.92 11.46 24.70
C ALA A 505 11.89 10.33 24.33
N THR A 506 11.38 9.17 23.88
CA THR A 506 12.20 8.04 23.44
C THR A 506 12.47 8.07 21.93
N VAL A 507 11.45 8.39 21.14
CA VAL A 507 11.51 8.26 19.68
C VAL A 507 12.27 9.42 19.03
N LEU A 508 12.13 10.65 19.54
CA LEU A 508 12.78 11.83 18.94
C LEU A 508 14.31 11.73 18.94
N PRO A 509 15.01 11.37 20.04
CA PRO A 509 16.47 11.18 20.00
C PRO A 509 16.91 10.11 18.98
N ARG A 510 16.11 9.05 18.78
CA ARG A 510 16.36 7.99 17.77
C ARG A 510 16.13 8.50 16.34
N LEU A 511 15.10 9.32 16.11
CA LEU A 511 14.83 9.98 14.83
C LEU A 511 15.96 10.93 14.42
N LEU A 512 16.58 11.61 15.38
CA LEU A 512 17.68 12.55 15.15
C LEU A 512 19.04 11.85 14.98
N GLY A 513 19.15 10.63 15.52
CA GLY A 513 20.40 9.87 15.59
C GLY A 513 21.27 10.24 16.79
N GLU A 514 20.71 10.92 17.80
CA GLU A 514 21.39 11.30 19.05
C GLU A 514 21.65 10.09 19.95
N THR A 515 20.77 9.09 19.88
CA THR A 515 20.93 7.81 20.56
C THR A 515 21.13 6.71 19.53
N ALA A 516 21.91 5.69 19.89
CA ALA A 516 21.91 4.45 19.12
C ALA A 516 20.47 3.92 19.06
N ALA A 517 19.83 4.04 17.89
CA ALA A 517 18.71 3.18 17.56
C ALA A 517 19.21 1.74 17.66
N GLU A 518 18.32 0.80 18.02
CA GLU A 518 18.68 -0.61 17.95
C GLU A 518 19.26 -0.86 16.54
N PRO A 519 20.54 -1.25 16.43
CA PRO A 519 21.07 -1.62 15.13
C PRO A 519 20.13 -2.69 14.60
N ALA A 520 19.67 -2.53 13.36
CA ALA A 520 18.89 -3.58 12.70
C ALA A 520 19.64 -4.87 12.99
N ALA A 521 18.99 -5.83 13.65
CA ALA A 521 19.67 -7.02 14.12
C ALA A 521 20.43 -7.57 12.92
N VAL A 522 21.76 -7.57 13.00
CA VAL A 522 22.54 -8.32 12.02
C VAL A 522 22.00 -9.74 12.19
N PRO A 523 21.46 -10.37 11.14
CA PRO A 523 21.00 -11.74 11.22
C PRO A 523 22.06 -12.54 11.99
N ASP A 524 21.70 -13.02 13.18
CA ASP A 524 22.62 -13.77 14.03
C ASP A 524 23.16 -14.92 13.18
N ASP A 525 24.48 -15.04 13.10
CA ASP A 525 25.12 -16.15 12.40
C ASP A 525 24.87 -17.50 13.10
N GLY A 526 24.16 -17.47 14.25
CA GLY A 526 23.54 -18.61 14.94
C GLY A 526 22.01 -18.61 15.11
N SER A 527 21.27 -17.57 14.69
CA SER A 527 19.80 -17.50 14.75
C SER A 527 19.21 -16.83 13.50
N GLU A 528 18.70 -17.62 12.55
CA GLU A 528 18.16 -17.14 11.26
C GLU A 528 16.88 -16.28 11.40
N PRO A 529 16.84 -15.04 10.87
CA PRO A 529 15.67 -14.52 10.17
C PRO A 529 15.62 -15.15 8.77
N ALA A 530 14.50 -15.81 8.48
CA ALA A 530 14.31 -16.68 7.33
C ALA A 530 14.29 -15.94 5.97
N ALA A 531 15.46 -15.70 5.39
CA ALA A 531 15.67 -15.46 3.95
C ALA A 531 17.09 -15.89 3.55
N GLY A 532 17.23 -17.16 3.16
CA GLY A 532 18.52 -17.71 2.74
C GLY A 532 19.10 -17.04 1.49
N THR A 533 20.31 -16.51 1.62
CA THR A 533 21.23 -16.30 0.50
C THR A 533 22.59 -16.94 0.78
N ALA A 534 23.00 -17.79 -0.15
CA ALA A 534 24.29 -18.45 -0.22
C ALA A 534 25.47 -17.47 -0.09
N ARG A 535 26.43 -17.77 0.81
CA ARG A 535 27.83 -17.36 0.63
C ARG A 535 28.58 -18.42 -0.20
N PRO A 536 29.64 -18.01 -0.92
CA PRO A 536 30.43 -18.93 -1.74
C PRO A 536 31.34 -19.78 -0.85
N GLY A 537 31.22 -21.10 -1.01
CA GLY A 537 32.24 -22.12 -0.76
C GLY A 537 33.24 -21.90 0.38
N THR A 538 32.85 -22.26 1.60
CA THR A 538 33.70 -23.12 2.44
C THR A 538 32.88 -24.33 2.84
N SER A 539 33.34 -25.49 2.37
CA SER A 539 32.77 -26.81 2.61
C SER A 539 32.85 -27.16 4.10
N ALA A 540 31.85 -26.73 4.88
CA ALA A 540 31.56 -27.35 6.17
C ALA A 540 30.67 -28.58 5.93
N LYS A 541 31.31 -29.74 5.80
CA LYS A 541 30.66 -31.06 5.78
C LYS A 541 29.90 -31.26 7.10
N LEU A 542 28.58 -31.11 7.10
CA LEU A 542 27.72 -31.88 8.01
C LEU A 542 27.52 -33.29 7.42
N PRO A 543 27.36 -34.34 8.25
CA PRO A 543 27.49 -35.72 7.81
C PRO A 543 26.30 -36.14 6.94
N ASP A 544 26.49 -36.07 5.63
CA ASP A 544 25.59 -36.56 4.60
C ASP A 544 25.67 -38.10 4.53
N ARG A 545 24.83 -38.79 5.31
CA ARG A 545 24.71 -40.25 5.33
C ARG A 545 23.28 -40.72 5.00
N GLY A 546 22.60 -40.12 4.01
CA GLY A 546 21.28 -40.55 3.55
C GLY A 546 21.06 -40.43 2.03
N GLU A 547 20.16 -41.25 1.48
CA GLU A 547 19.72 -41.22 0.08
C GLU A 547 18.95 -39.94 -0.28
N ARG A 548 18.92 -39.55 -1.57
CA ARG A 548 18.31 -38.29 -2.04
C ARG A 548 17.20 -38.46 -3.08
N VAL A 549 16.33 -37.46 -3.16
CA VAL A 549 15.19 -37.37 -4.08
C VAL A 549 15.20 -36.01 -4.76
N VAL A 550 15.10 -35.98 -6.09
CA VAL A 550 15.00 -34.73 -6.84
C VAL A 550 13.55 -34.47 -7.22
N LEU A 551 12.98 -33.35 -6.78
CA LEU A 551 11.64 -32.91 -7.16
C LEU A 551 11.72 -31.79 -8.19
N VAL A 552 11.21 -32.01 -9.40
CA VAL A 552 11.13 -31.02 -10.47
C VAL A 552 9.75 -30.34 -10.42
N ALA A 553 9.65 -29.19 -9.75
CA ALA A 553 8.43 -28.42 -9.54
C ALA A 553 8.49 -27.04 -10.23
N ILE A 554 8.58 -27.07 -11.55
CA ILE A 554 8.68 -25.89 -12.43
C ILE A 554 7.26 -25.40 -12.75
N ASN A 555 6.84 -24.27 -12.18
CA ASN A 555 5.46 -23.74 -12.30
C ASN A 555 4.41 -24.85 -12.12
N ALA A 556 4.56 -25.63 -11.04
CA ALA A 556 3.73 -26.80 -10.80
C ALA A 556 2.25 -26.35 -10.67
N PRO A 557 1.35 -26.80 -11.56
CA PRO A 557 -0.07 -26.41 -11.51
C PRO A 557 -0.76 -26.94 -10.24
N ARG A 558 -0.14 -27.91 -9.55
CA ARG A 558 -0.57 -28.48 -8.27
C ARG A 558 0.55 -28.33 -7.25
N PHE A 559 0.77 -27.09 -6.79
CA PHE A 559 1.83 -26.75 -5.85
C PHE A 559 1.73 -27.50 -4.51
N PHE A 560 0.57 -27.48 -3.85
CA PHE A 560 0.40 -28.11 -2.53
C PHE A 560 0.70 -29.63 -2.55
N PRO A 561 0.20 -30.44 -3.50
CA PRO A 561 0.59 -31.86 -3.58
C PRO A 561 2.09 -32.11 -3.78
N ALA A 562 2.77 -31.26 -4.56
CA ALA A 562 4.21 -31.37 -4.76
C ALA A 562 4.99 -31.02 -3.49
N ARG A 563 4.55 -29.98 -2.76
CA ARG A 563 5.07 -29.61 -1.46
C ARG A 563 4.91 -30.72 -0.44
N ASP A 564 3.71 -31.31 -0.35
CA ASP A 564 3.42 -32.35 0.62
C ASP A 564 4.24 -33.62 0.35
N LEU A 565 4.50 -33.94 -0.92
CA LEU A 565 5.45 -34.99 -1.29
C LEU A 565 6.87 -34.70 -0.78
N ALA A 566 7.37 -33.47 -0.99
CA ALA A 566 8.70 -33.08 -0.55
C ALA A 566 8.85 -33.20 0.97
N LEU A 567 7.84 -32.74 1.73
CA LEU A 567 7.81 -32.83 3.19
C LEU A 567 7.72 -34.28 3.67
N ARG A 568 6.90 -35.13 3.03
CA ARG A 568 6.85 -36.58 3.34
C ARG A 568 8.19 -37.28 3.08
N ALA A 569 8.84 -36.96 1.97
CA ALA A 569 10.15 -37.52 1.65
C ALA A 569 11.22 -37.09 2.68
N ALA A 570 11.22 -35.82 3.10
CA ALA A 570 12.10 -35.33 4.15
C ALA A 570 11.81 -35.96 5.52
N ALA A 571 10.53 -36.14 5.86
CA ALA A 571 10.11 -36.83 7.08
C ALA A 571 10.54 -38.31 7.10
N ALA A 572 10.55 -38.97 5.94
CA ALA A 572 11.07 -40.33 5.75
C ALA A 572 12.61 -40.42 5.74
N GLY A 573 13.33 -39.31 5.98
CA GLY A 573 14.78 -39.29 6.14
C GLY A 573 15.58 -39.03 4.85
N TYR A 574 14.92 -38.79 3.72
CA TYR A 574 15.60 -38.46 2.47
C TYR A 574 16.07 -37.00 2.42
N GLY A 575 17.18 -36.75 1.75
CA GLY A 575 17.53 -35.40 1.29
C GLY A 575 16.72 -35.04 0.04
N VAL A 576 16.06 -33.88 0.00
CA VAL A 576 15.20 -33.50 -1.13
C VAL A 576 15.76 -32.31 -1.88
N ASP A 577 15.98 -32.42 -3.19
CA ASP A 577 16.41 -31.33 -4.06
C ASP A 577 15.24 -30.83 -4.91
N VAL A 578 14.74 -29.63 -4.66
CA VAL A 578 13.58 -29.04 -5.34
C VAL A 578 14.04 -28.07 -6.43
N ILE A 579 13.78 -28.39 -7.69
CA ILE A 579 14.00 -27.48 -8.83
C ILE A 579 12.72 -26.69 -9.08
N THR A 580 12.75 -25.36 -8.91
CA THR A 580 11.55 -24.54 -9.01
C THR A 580 11.78 -23.17 -9.64
N HIS A 581 10.71 -22.57 -10.16
CA HIS A 581 10.68 -21.18 -10.59
C HIS A 581 10.46 -20.20 -9.44
N ASP A 582 9.73 -20.60 -8.40
CA ASP A 582 9.33 -19.68 -7.33
C ASP A 582 9.92 -20.15 -6.02
N ALA A 583 11.18 -19.79 -5.79
CA ALA A 583 11.87 -20.21 -4.58
C ALA A 583 11.31 -19.55 -3.31
N ASN A 584 10.69 -18.37 -3.42
CA ASN A 584 10.06 -17.72 -2.27
C ASN A 584 8.82 -18.48 -1.84
N LEU A 585 7.95 -18.85 -2.79
CA LEU A 585 6.78 -19.69 -2.50
C LEU A 585 7.16 -21.02 -1.85
N TRP A 586 8.24 -21.67 -2.29
CA TRP A 586 8.73 -22.91 -1.67
C TRP A 586 9.32 -22.70 -0.28
N ARG A 587 10.10 -21.63 -0.06
CA ARG A 587 10.66 -21.29 1.26
C ARG A 587 9.59 -20.87 2.27
N GLU A 588 8.54 -20.20 1.82
CA GLU A 588 7.41 -19.81 2.65
C GLU A 588 6.54 -21.02 3.01
N ALA A 589 6.28 -21.92 2.06
CA ALA A 589 5.35 -23.02 2.26
C ALA A 589 5.96 -24.28 2.87
N ALA A 590 7.28 -24.50 2.76
CA ALA A 590 7.98 -25.69 3.24
C ALA A 590 9.36 -25.34 3.83
N ARG A 591 9.41 -25.15 5.16
CA ARG A 591 10.64 -24.92 5.92
C ARG A 591 11.14 -26.23 6.54
N ASP A 592 11.99 -26.95 5.81
CA ASP A 592 12.67 -28.15 6.32
C ASP A 592 14.13 -28.14 5.82
N PRO A 593 15.14 -28.29 6.71
CA PRO A 593 16.55 -28.19 6.35
C PRO A 593 17.05 -29.29 5.40
N ARG A 594 16.28 -30.37 5.22
CA ARG A 594 16.57 -31.44 4.25
C ARG A 594 16.16 -31.07 2.83
N LEU A 595 15.37 -30.00 2.64
CA LEU A 595 14.97 -29.47 1.33
C LEU A 595 15.99 -28.45 0.82
N ARG A 596 16.65 -28.78 -0.30
CA ARG A 596 17.53 -27.87 -1.04
C ARG A 596 16.78 -27.29 -2.23
N ILE A 597 16.56 -25.98 -2.23
CA ILE A 597 15.79 -25.30 -3.27
C ILE A 597 16.72 -24.71 -4.33
N HIS A 598 16.47 -25.05 -5.59
CA HIS A 598 17.23 -24.61 -6.76
C HIS A 598 16.36 -23.69 -7.64
N PRO A 599 16.41 -22.35 -7.46
CA PRO A 599 15.68 -21.39 -8.28
C PRO A 599 16.20 -21.32 -9.72
N ILE A 600 15.30 -21.16 -10.69
CA ILE A 600 15.66 -20.97 -12.12
C ILE A 600 15.11 -19.68 -12.76
N ASP A 601 14.35 -18.88 -12.03
CA ASP A 601 13.73 -17.60 -12.43
C ASP A 601 14.74 -16.47 -12.69
N VAL A 602 15.73 -16.30 -11.81
CA VAL A 602 16.78 -15.27 -11.95
C VAL A 602 17.60 -15.49 -13.23
N ALA A 603 17.78 -16.76 -13.63
CA ALA A 603 18.49 -17.11 -14.86
C ALA A 603 17.62 -17.00 -16.13
N GLU A 604 16.29 -17.16 -16.00
CA GLU A 604 15.34 -16.96 -17.12
C GLU A 604 15.18 -15.46 -17.44
N SER A 605 15.06 -14.60 -16.42
CA SER A 605 14.83 -13.15 -16.56
C SER A 605 16.00 -12.37 -17.17
N ARG A 606 17.25 -12.86 -17.07
CA ARG A 606 18.46 -12.17 -17.55
C ARG A 606 18.71 -12.29 -19.06
N ARG A 607 17.88 -13.00 -19.85
CA ARG A 607 18.18 -13.29 -21.27
C ARG A 607 17.69 -12.24 -22.29
N PRO A 608 18.39 -12.08 -23.44
CA PRO A 608 18.14 -11.02 -24.43
C PRO A 608 16.76 -11.05 -25.09
N VAL A 609 16.14 -12.22 -25.20
CA VAL A 609 14.86 -12.42 -25.89
C VAL A 609 13.70 -11.69 -25.20
N LEU A 610 13.72 -11.60 -23.86
CA LEU A 610 12.73 -10.82 -23.08
C LEU A 610 12.96 -9.30 -23.19
N ARG A 611 14.21 -8.85 -23.38
CA ARG A 611 14.56 -7.42 -23.57
C ARG A 611 14.17 -6.90 -24.96
N ALA A 612 14.30 -7.74 -25.99
CA ALA A 612 13.90 -7.39 -27.36
C ALA A 612 12.38 -7.15 -27.45
N GLU A 613 11.59 -7.97 -26.76
CA GLU A 613 10.13 -7.81 -26.69
C GLU A 613 9.71 -6.52 -25.99
N GLN A 614 10.25 -6.23 -24.79
CA GLN A 614 9.95 -4.99 -24.07
C GLN A 614 10.25 -3.75 -24.92
N THR A 615 11.28 -3.83 -25.76
CA THR A 615 11.71 -2.71 -26.61
C THR A 615 10.80 -2.52 -27.83
N LEU A 616 10.46 -3.59 -28.54
CA LEU A 616 9.63 -3.55 -29.76
C LEU A 616 8.14 -3.34 -29.47
N VAL A 617 7.61 -3.97 -28.43
CA VAL A 617 6.17 -3.99 -28.14
C VAL A 617 5.74 -2.77 -27.32
N TYR A 618 6.57 -2.36 -26.35
CA TYR A 618 6.20 -1.31 -25.38
C TYR A 618 6.97 0.00 -25.59
N ARG A 619 8.31 -0.04 -25.73
CA ARG A 619 9.12 1.20 -25.74
C ARG A 619 9.07 1.97 -27.06
N ALA A 620 9.17 1.31 -28.22
CA ALA A 620 9.24 2.02 -29.50
C ALA A 620 7.91 2.70 -29.90
N PRO A 621 6.74 2.04 -29.85
CA PRO A 621 5.45 2.69 -30.12
C PRO A 621 5.05 3.67 -29.01
N GLY A 622 5.39 3.37 -27.75
CA GLY A 622 5.18 4.27 -26.62
C GLY A 622 5.92 5.60 -26.77
N LYS A 623 7.19 5.56 -27.22
CA LYS A 623 7.97 6.76 -27.55
C LYS A 623 7.37 7.54 -28.71
N LEU A 624 6.99 6.88 -29.82
CA LEU A 624 6.35 7.53 -30.97
C LEU A 624 5.06 8.27 -30.56
N LEU A 625 4.18 7.60 -29.83
CA LEU A 625 2.92 8.18 -29.36
C LEU A 625 3.15 9.28 -28.31
N ALA A 626 4.21 9.18 -27.50
CA ALA A 626 4.61 10.26 -26.59
C ALA A 626 5.10 11.50 -27.34
N THR A 627 5.91 11.34 -28.39
CA THR A 627 6.35 12.44 -29.27
C THR A 627 5.17 13.08 -30.00
N VAL A 628 4.21 12.29 -30.48
CA VAL A 628 2.98 12.81 -31.11
C VAL A 628 2.12 13.57 -30.08
N ARG A 629 1.98 13.05 -28.85
CA ARG A 629 1.28 13.75 -27.76
C ARG A 629 1.96 15.07 -27.40
N GLU A 630 3.29 15.11 -27.38
CA GLU A 630 4.04 16.35 -27.13
C GLU A 630 3.84 17.40 -28.22
N ARG A 631 3.66 16.98 -29.47
CA ARG A 631 3.33 17.85 -30.60
C ARG A 631 1.88 18.34 -30.57
N THR A 632 0.92 17.48 -30.20
CA THR A 632 -0.49 17.87 -30.07
C THR A 632 -0.78 18.69 -28.81
N ARG A 633 0.05 18.58 -27.76
CA ARG A 633 0.02 19.44 -26.57
C ARG A 633 0.18 20.94 -26.87
N ARG A 634 0.72 21.31 -28.04
CA ARG A 634 0.86 22.69 -28.51
C ARG A 634 -0.41 23.23 -29.21
N GLN A 635 -1.42 22.40 -29.45
CA GLN A 635 -2.68 22.80 -30.10
C GLN A 635 -3.77 23.15 -29.07
N GLU A 636 -4.57 24.19 -29.34
CA GLU A 636 -5.63 24.61 -28.43
C GLU A 636 -6.78 23.59 -28.26
N ALA A 637 -7.03 22.73 -29.25
CA ALA A 637 -8.09 21.72 -29.21
C ALA A 637 -7.68 20.47 -28.43
N ILE A 638 -8.56 19.94 -27.55
CA ILE A 638 -8.34 18.71 -26.76
C ILE A 638 -8.54 17.41 -27.55
N TRP A 639 -9.27 17.47 -28.66
CA TRP A 639 -9.70 16.28 -29.42
C TRP A 639 -8.55 15.47 -30.04
N PRO A 640 -7.48 16.09 -30.58
CA PRO A 640 -6.29 15.36 -31.04
C PRO A 640 -5.57 14.60 -29.91
N GLU A 641 -5.43 15.20 -28.72
CA GLU A 641 -4.83 14.54 -27.55
C GLU A 641 -5.68 13.36 -27.04
N LEU A 642 -7.00 13.53 -27.02
CA LEU A 642 -7.96 12.46 -26.70
C LEU A 642 -7.87 11.29 -27.69
N GLY A 643 -7.72 11.59 -28.98
CA GLY A 643 -7.49 10.58 -30.02
C GLY A 643 -6.19 9.80 -29.79
N VAL A 644 -5.09 10.50 -29.49
CA VAL A 644 -3.79 9.87 -29.19
C VAL A 644 -3.84 9.00 -27.93
N LEU A 645 -4.49 9.45 -26.85
CA LEU A 645 -4.64 8.65 -25.63
C LEU A 645 -5.51 7.41 -25.84
N THR A 646 -6.57 7.54 -26.65
CA THR A 646 -7.41 6.41 -27.02
C THR A 646 -6.62 5.41 -27.86
N ALA A 647 -5.79 5.89 -28.79
CA ALA A 647 -4.86 5.07 -29.56
C ALA A 647 -3.77 4.43 -28.68
N GLN A 648 -3.22 5.13 -27.67
CA GLN A 648 -2.27 4.57 -26.70
C GLN A 648 -2.88 3.44 -25.87
N ARG A 649 -4.16 3.54 -25.48
CA ARG A 649 -4.86 2.46 -24.79
C ARG A 649 -5.18 1.29 -25.70
N ALA A 650 -5.59 1.57 -26.94
CA ALA A 650 -5.77 0.54 -27.95
C ALA A 650 -4.44 -0.19 -28.20
N HIS A 651 -3.33 0.54 -28.31
CA HIS A 651 -1.98 -0.01 -28.42
C HIS A 651 -1.60 -0.82 -27.18
N GLY A 652 -1.85 -0.34 -25.96
CA GLY A 652 -1.58 -1.10 -24.73
C GLY A 652 -2.37 -2.42 -24.66
N LYS A 653 -3.64 -2.41 -25.06
CA LYS A 653 -4.46 -3.62 -25.17
C LYS A 653 -3.96 -4.56 -26.28
N LEU A 654 -3.55 -4.01 -27.42
CA LEU A 654 -3.00 -4.76 -28.55
C LEU A 654 -1.62 -5.36 -28.22
N ALA A 655 -0.77 -4.61 -27.52
CA ALA A 655 0.52 -5.04 -26.99
C ALA A 655 0.36 -6.20 -26.00
N GLY A 656 -0.61 -6.10 -25.08
CA GLY A 656 -0.97 -7.20 -24.18
C GLY A 656 -1.48 -8.44 -24.92
N LEU A 657 -2.27 -8.27 -25.99
CA LEU A 657 -2.71 -9.38 -26.85
C LEU A 657 -1.57 -9.99 -27.67
N ILE A 658 -0.63 -9.19 -28.17
CA ILE A 658 0.57 -9.65 -28.90
C ILE A 658 1.49 -10.44 -27.97
N HIS A 659 1.67 -9.96 -26.73
CA HIS A 659 2.40 -10.66 -25.68
C HIS A 659 1.75 -12.02 -25.36
N GLN A 660 0.43 -12.03 -25.10
CA GLN A 660 -0.30 -13.21 -24.64
C GLN A 660 -0.61 -14.23 -25.76
N LYS A 661 -0.90 -13.79 -26.99
CA LYS A 661 -1.24 -14.69 -28.12
C LYS A 661 -0.05 -15.04 -29.03
N GLY A 662 0.95 -14.18 -29.15
CA GLY A 662 2.08 -14.38 -30.07
C GLY A 662 3.35 -14.83 -29.36
N PHE A 663 3.86 -14.00 -28.45
CA PHE A 663 5.12 -14.25 -27.78
C PHE A 663 5.03 -15.42 -26.78
N GLU A 664 4.03 -15.44 -25.89
CA GLU A 664 3.87 -16.56 -24.94
C GLU A 664 3.67 -17.90 -25.65
N LYS A 665 2.90 -17.94 -26.75
CA LYS A 665 2.68 -19.18 -27.53
C LYS A 665 3.97 -19.65 -28.21
N GLY A 666 4.72 -18.75 -28.84
CA GLY A 666 6.01 -19.07 -29.46
C GLY A 666 7.08 -19.44 -28.43
N TYR A 667 7.12 -18.70 -27.32
CA TYR A 667 8.04 -18.97 -26.21
C TYR A 667 7.73 -20.31 -25.56
N ARG A 668 6.45 -20.71 -25.37
CA ARG A 668 6.08 -22.06 -24.88
C ARG A 668 6.70 -23.21 -25.68
N LEU A 669 6.96 -23.05 -26.98
CA LEU A 669 7.59 -24.08 -27.81
C LEU A 669 9.10 -24.22 -27.55
N VAL A 670 9.79 -23.12 -27.26
CA VAL A 670 11.25 -23.10 -27.03
C VAL A 670 11.62 -23.15 -25.55
N ARG A 671 10.72 -22.72 -24.67
CA ARG A 671 10.91 -22.62 -23.21
C ARG A 671 11.34 -23.94 -22.58
N PRO A 672 10.80 -25.13 -22.92
CA PRO A 672 11.29 -26.39 -22.34
C PRO A 672 12.78 -26.66 -22.62
N ARG A 673 13.27 -26.28 -23.82
CA ARG A 673 14.70 -26.39 -24.17
C ARG A 673 15.55 -25.34 -23.44
N VAL A 674 15.02 -24.13 -23.25
CA VAL A 674 15.67 -23.07 -22.47
C VAL A 674 15.77 -23.50 -21.00
N MET A 675 14.71 -24.03 -20.41
CA MET A 675 14.67 -24.55 -19.04
C MET A 675 15.67 -25.67 -18.84
N TRP A 676 15.71 -26.66 -19.74
CA TRP A 676 16.74 -27.69 -19.69
C TRP A 676 18.16 -27.11 -19.73
N ARG A 677 18.41 -26.11 -20.58
CA ARG A 677 19.73 -25.47 -20.65
C ARG A 677 20.10 -24.78 -19.33
N ILE A 678 19.15 -24.11 -18.68
CA ILE A 678 19.36 -23.47 -17.38
C ILE A 678 19.65 -24.52 -16.30
N VAL A 679 18.80 -25.54 -16.19
CA VAL A 679 18.98 -26.64 -15.23
C VAL A 679 20.34 -27.32 -15.45
N ARG A 680 20.69 -27.62 -16.71
CA ARG A 680 21.97 -28.24 -17.07
C ARG A 680 23.18 -27.40 -16.65
N GLN A 681 23.10 -26.09 -16.81
CA GLN A 681 24.24 -25.19 -16.55
C GLN A 681 24.36 -24.78 -15.07
N HIS A 682 23.24 -24.59 -14.37
CA HIS A 682 23.22 -23.92 -13.06
C HIS A 682 22.72 -24.81 -11.91
N VAL A 683 22.02 -25.90 -12.22
CA VAL A 683 21.39 -26.76 -11.20
C VAL A 683 22.04 -28.14 -11.16
N LEU A 684 22.23 -28.83 -12.30
CA LEU A 684 22.85 -30.17 -12.32
C LEU A 684 24.22 -30.24 -11.63
N PRO A 685 25.14 -29.26 -11.76
CA PRO A 685 26.42 -29.30 -11.05
C PRO A 685 26.29 -29.27 -9.52
N LYS A 686 25.11 -28.91 -8.99
CA LYS A 686 24.80 -28.81 -7.57
C LYS A 686 24.01 -30.01 -7.03
N LEU A 687 23.56 -30.91 -7.91
CA LEU A 687 22.82 -32.10 -7.53
C LEU A 687 23.78 -33.27 -7.31
N ASP A 688 23.59 -34.01 -6.22
CA ASP A 688 24.27 -35.30 -6.00
C ASP A 688 23.46 -36.43 -6.65
N LEU A 689 23.65 -36.58 -7.96
CA LEU A 689 22.93 -37.57 -8.76
C LEU A 689 23.35 -39.01 -8.43
N ALA A 690 24.56 -39.23 -7.89
CA ALA A 690 25.03 -40.57 -7.49
C ALA A 690 24.25 -41.12 -6.29
N ARG A 691 23.71 -40.24 -5.44
CA ARG A 691 22.85 -40.58 -4.29
C ARG A 691 21.36 -40.42 -4.56
N THR A 692 21.01 -39.99 -5.77
CA THR A 692 19.61 -39.73 -6.14
C THR A 692 18.92 -41.03 -6.51
N ARG A 693 18.03 -41.51 -5.65
CA ARG A 693 17.27 -42.75 -5.90
C ARG A 693 16.10 -42.54 -6.85
N ARG A 694 15.52 -41.34 -6.83
CA ARG A 694 14.31 -41.03 -7.60
C ARG A 694 14.23 -39.56 -7.99
N VAL A 695 13.78 -39.29 -9.21
CA VAL A 695 13.37 -37.97 -9.68
C VAL A 695 11.86 -37.96 -9.83
N VAL A 696 11.18 -37.01 -9.19
CA VAL A 696 9.74 -36.82 -9.30
C VAL A 696 9.45 -35.53 -10.05
N VAL A 697 8.63 -35.59 -11.09
CA VAL A 697 8.30 -34.44 -11.93
C VAL A 697 6.88 -33.98 -11.64
N ALA A 698 6.76 -32.82 -10.99
CA ALA A 698 5.49 -32.22 -10.61
C ALA A 698 5.01 -31.24 -11.70
N GLY A 699 4.39 -31.79 -12.74
CA GLY A 699 3.69 -31.04 -13.78
C GLY A 699 4.38 -30.98 -15.13
N THR A 700 3.66 -30.47 -16.13
CA THR A 700 4.03 -30.55 -17.56
C THR A 700 5.29 -29.76 -17.91
N ASN A 701 5.53 -28.62 -17.24
CA ASN A 701 6.70 -27.78 -17.53
C ASN A 701 8.03 -28.41 -17.07
N GLY A 702 7.99 -29.42 -16.19
CA GLY A 702 9.16 -30.17 -15.73
C GLY A 702 9.49 -31.41 -16.56
N LEU A 703 8.60 -31.84 -17.47
CA LEU A 703 8.73 -33.11 -18.20
C LEU A 703 10.00 -33.18 -19.05
N THR A 704 10.39 -32.09 -19.72
CA THR A 704 11.61 -32.07 -20.52
C THR A 704 12.86 -32.22 -19.66
N VAL A 705 12.86 -31.66 -18.44
CA VAL A 705 13.96 -31.83 -17.48
C VAL A 705 14.01 -33.27 -16.99
N GLY A 706 12.87 -33.85 -16.60
CA GLY A 706 12.77 -35.24 -16.19
C GLY A 706 13.20 -36.22 -17.28
N TRP A 707 12.74 -36.02 -18.52
CA TRP A 707 13.12 -36.87 -19.66
C TRP A 707 14.62 -36.82 -19.97
N GLN A 708 15.22 -35.63 -19.92
CA GLN A 708 16.67 -35.48 -20.12
C GLN A 708 17.48 -36.10 -18.98
N LEU A 709 16.99 -36.02 -17.73
CA LEU A 709 17.60 -36.70 -16.59
C LEU A 709 17.54 -38.22 -16.77
N ALA A 710 16.38 -38.79 -17.11
CA ALA A 710 16.23 -40.22 -17.39
C ALA A 710 17.16 -40.70 -18.51
N ARG A 711 17.30 -39.91 -19.58
CA ARG A 711 18.18 -40.24 -20.71
C ARG A 711 19.67 -40.20 -20.35
N ARG A 712 20.06 -39.32 -19.43
CA ARG A 712 21.47 -39.10 -19.04
C ARG A 712 21.89 -40.01 -17.88
N HIS A 713 20.92 -40.44 -17.06
CA HIS A 713 21.08 -41.30 -15.89
C HIS A 713 20.02 -42.42 -15.91
N PRO A 714 20.19 -43.45 -16.76
CA PRO A 714 19.23 -44.55 -16.90
C PRO A 714 18.97 -45.32 -15.60
N GLU A 715 19.90 -45.27 -14.66
CA GLU A 715 19.86 -45.90 -13.35
C GLU A 715 18.88 -45.23 -12.36
N ILE A 716 18.48 -43.98 -12.62
CA ILE A 716 17.62 -43.20 -11.71
C ILE A 716 16.16 -43.35 -12.14
N THR A 717 15.29 -43.76 -11.21
CA THR A 717 13.86 -43.83 -11.48
C THR A 717 13.27 -42.43 -11.63
N VAL A 718 12.75 -42.08 -12.81
CA VAL A 718 12.03 -40.82 -13.06
C VAL A 718 10.53 -41.09 -13.14
N THR A 719 9.74 -40.44 -12.30
CA THR A 719 8.28 -40.61 -12.25
C THR A 719 7.56 -39.26 -12.24
N THR A 720 6.33 -39.24 -12.71
CA THR A 720 5.40 -38.10 -12.56
C THR A 720 4.38 -38.32 -11.45
N SER A 721 4.41 -39.51 -10.81
CA SER A 721 3.51 -39.83 -9.70
C SER A 721 3.92 -39.07 -8.44
N LEU A 722 2.96 -38.36 -7.84
CA LEU A 722 3.11 -37.69 -6.54
C LEU A 722 2.66 -38.59 -5.36
N SER A 723 2.36 -39.85 -5.65
CA SER A 723 1.95 -40.91 -4.72
C SER A 723 2.92 -42.10 -4.83
N GLY A 724 3.30 -42.71 -3.69
CA GLY A 724 4.15 -43.91 -3.66
C GLY A 724 5.49 -43.79 -2.91
N PHE A 725 5.51 -43.13 -1.75
CA PHE A 725 6.65 -43.16 -0.81
C PHE A 725 6.51 -44.24 0.29
N GLU A 726 5.38 -44.96 0.35
CA GLU A 726 4.99 -45.79 1.51
C GLU A 726 5.48 -47.25 1.46
N GLU A 727 6.29 -47.65 0.48
CA GLU A 727 6.77 -49.03 0.39
C GLU A 727 8.30 -49.08 0.40
N THR A 728 8.89 -49.15 1.60
CA THR A 728 9.92 -50.12 1.98
C THR A 728 10.33 -49.90 3.44
N GLY A 729 9.86 -50.79 4.32
CA GLY A 729 10.14 -50.79 5.76
C GLY A 729 9.39 -51.91 6.47
N ALA A 730 9.72 -53.15 6.09
CA ALA A 730 9.69 -54.31 6.97
C ALA A 730 11.13 -54.54 7.46
#